data_AF-A0A261XY93-F1
#
_entry.id   AF-A0A261XY93-F1
#
_cell.length_a   1.000
_cell.length_b   1.000
_cell.length_c   1.000
_cell.angle_alpha   90.00
_cell.angle_beta   90.00
_cell.angle_gamma   90.00
#
_symmetry.space_group_name_H-M   'P 1'
#
loop_
_entity.id
_entity.type
_entity.pdbx_description
1 polymer ?
#
loop_
_entity_poly.entity_id
_entity_poly.type
_entity_poly.pdbx_seq_one_letter_code
_entity_poly.pdbx_strand_id
1 'polypeptide(L)'
;MSSPSARRLSMEQTHRGLDWRTVAAGNLVEGQKVLEIPGSTPIELACEKLVEYKVSSAPIYVDQSVENSGSKREYVGMFDYGDVIAYLLLVLKRLKQKSETVSGEDPQVLELMRRVGGGESIPVKLVSDLSHKNPFYSKPYDTPLLEIVRMMSGPAHRVAMMRPNGEIAGILSQSLALIWLYEHAQHSKDESLHRLLNRTLKDLGLGTTPVMSVPSDTMVVNALEVINSKKISSLAVVNPNGVMVGNISMTDVKYIVKSHHHSHLFLTCFQLVSKVRFDKGVEDGQDTYPVFDVKPESTLGYAMAKLIATKAHRVWVTDREGKPMGLVSLTDVLGVLAQYSTGRLENALSTLSLGALGHRSRLDPSYTQPLGTNDPSIRPAHARVASGPSRTYSGRGTSSEEAIDSLLWWHLVMNSPQHNRPSQMSSYFVPDGLQANSTSERVYEGRLEHKERSMQVDSPGATDADTMTLGKCICCNSRLSFPATVASFRCTVCGTINDVRTRRSRFKRSRMSDASDSMDVSSPSFGEPEPLTLRRIKELIALEDMMDGYSDSPKAVPTGTFLELEAAVKQTFGNWELLNASFSNHREVTLTEPGVDLVQVRQAYNLLIGLPVNIVRAMMTSIDILLRRPGPVLRKKEEIRFLVIILENPLLAQHNYPQESQYHHNIAKRVFGLVSCLSNQLHHYLVNWFARFDTVVFRKKVDLANAFITYRLSKALRAGKRFPDIYENDWRISSAARVMALLFAANNQTPHVPIYEFYNTMVDYVDLVADYDSWQQRSGKFAFCQYPFLISMGAKMSVMEIDAKRQMESKLKEAYFNSLIQNMRTTPILYLNIRREYLIEDSLRQLSENREDLKKLLKIGFAGEEGVDMGGLRKEWFLLLVRELFGPQYGMFTWDEDSQLCWFNPASFETSDQYYLVGQILGLAIYNSTILDIKLPLACYKKLFNIPVSLQDLEVFRPALSRGLRQLLEFDGDVEEVFCRDFVGDYEAFGEIQQVPLIPNGQNIPVTNANRVDYVERYVNFILNDSIRDQFEPFKRGFYLVCGCNALSLFRPEEIELLVRGSDEPLNLQELMAVTEYQGFHPQDYTIRHFWSILESMSDENQKRLLTFVTGSDKIPSTGTANMSFKITYAGEDCERHVALRSYVLQSDMSIPISLAAKARA
;
A
#
# COMPACT_ATOMS: atom_id res chain seq x y z
N MET A 1 26.83 -22.51 10.43
CA MET A 1 27.17 -23.88 9.98
C MET A 1 28.06 -23.77 8.76
N SER A 2 29.14 -24.55 8.72
CA SER A 2 30.03 -24.67 7.56
C SER A 2 29.21 -25.06 6.31
N SER A 3 29.55 -24.49 5.15
CA SER A 3 28.90 -24.78 3.88
C SER A 3 28.96 -26.29 3.54
N PRO A 4 28.04 -26.82 2.71
CA PRO A 4 28.07 -28.21 2.23
C PRO A 4 29.42 -28.60 1.61
N SER A 5 30.16 -27.62 1.08
CA SER A 5 31.50 -27.79 0.52
C SER A 5 32.58 -28.15 1.54
N ALA A 6 32.45 -27.77 2.82
CA ALA A 6 33.45 -28.11 3.84
C ALA A 6 33.31 -29.55 4.37
N ARG A 7 32.11 -30.15 4.30
CA ARG A 7 31.88 -31.57 4.66
C ARG A 7 32.25 -32.55 3.54
N ARG A 8 32.19 -32.13 2.27
CA ARG A 8 32.63 -32.96 1.12
C ARG A 8 34.10 -33.37 1.21
N LEU A 9 34.96 -32.45 1.64
CA LEU A 9 36.41 -32.67 1.66
C LEU A 9 36.88 -33.65 2.76
N SER A 10 36.15 -33.80 3.88
CA SER A 10 36.54 -34.76 4.93
C SER A 10 36.01 -36.17 4.71
N MET A 11 34.97 -36.35 3.90
CA MET A 11 34.37 -37.67 3.59
C MET A 11 35.02 -38.36 2.37
N GLU A 12 35.65 -37.60 1.47
CA GLU A 12 36.25 -38.12 0.24
C GLU A 12 37.50 -38.99 0.43
N GLN A 13 38.18 -38.90 1.58
CA GLN A 13 39.49 -39.55 1.79
C GLN A 13 39.43 -40.90 2.57
N THR A 14 38.37 -41.21 3.31
CA THR A 14 38.36 -42.35 4.26
C THR A 14 37.49 -43.55 3.89
N HIS A 15 36.61 -43.46 2.87
CA HIS A 15 35.59 -44.50 2.64
C HIS A 15 35.47 -45.05 1.20
N ARG A 16 36.46 -44.82 0.33
CA ARG A 16 36.48 -45.43 -1.02
C ARG A 16 36.63 -46.95 -0.93
N GLY A 17 35.60 -47.70 -1.32
CA GLY A 17 35.64 -49.16 -1.47
C GLY A 17 35.14 -49.99 -0.28
N LEU A 18 34.60 -49.34 0.77
CA LEU A 18 33.97 -50.06 1.90
C LEU A 18 32.53 -50.46 1.56
N ASP A 19 32.12 -51.64 2.04
CA ASP A 19 30.72 -52.06 1.99
C ASP A 19 29.88 -51.20 2.94
N TRP A 20 28.93 -50.44 2.39
CA TRP A 20 28.08 -49.56 3.20
C TRP A 20 27.33 -50.28 4.33
N ARG A 21 27.09 -51.59 4.19
CA ARG A 21 26.34 -52.39 5.17
C ARG A 21 27.06 -52.49 6.52
N THR A 22 28.38 -52.36 6.53
CA THR A 22 29.23 -52.53 7.72
C THR A 22 29.81 -51.22 8.27
N VAL A 23 29.58 -50.09 7.56
CA VAL A 23 30.03 -48.78 8.03
C VAL A 23 29.32 -48.42 9.32
N ALA A 24 30.06 -48.04 10.36
CA ALA A 24 29.49 -47.57 11.62
C ALA A 24 28.69 -46.27 11.39
N ALA A 25 27.41 -46.27 11.76
CA ALA A 25 26.50 -45.16 11.55
C ALA A 25 26.92 -43.87 12.28
N GLY A 26 27.64 -44.00 13.42
CA GLY A 26 28.21 -42.86 14.14
C GLY A 26 29.16 -42.03 13.29
N ASN A 27 29.91 -42.66 12.37
CA ASN A 27 30.84 -41.95 11.48
C ASN A 27 30.14 -40.97 10.54
N LEU A 28 28.86 -41.20 10.20
CA LEU A 28 28.08 -40.31 9.32
C LEU A 28 27.64 -39.02 10.04
N VAL A 29 27.69 -39.00 11.36
CA VAL A 29 27.22 -37.89 12.19
C VAL A 29 28.33 -37.28 13.06
N GLU A 30 29.57 -37.76 12.91
CA GLU A 30 30.71 -37.28 13.69
C GLU A 30 30.95 -35.78 13.49
N GLY A 31 31.07 -35.03 14.59
CA GLY A 31 31.19 -33.57 14.58
C GLY A 31 29.89 -32.82 14.26
N GLN A 32 28.72 -33.47 14.27
CA GLN A 32 27.42 -32.80 14.15
C GLN A 32 27.09 -32.04 15.45
N LYS A 33 26.83 -30.73 15.34
CA LYS A 33 26.24 -29.95 16.44
C LYS A 33 24.75 -30.27 16.54
N VAL A 34 24.33 -30.93 17.62
CA VAL A 34 22.93 -31.28 17.89
C VAL A 34 22.29 -30.17 18.74
N LEU A 35 21.09 -29.74 18.36
CA LEU A 35 20.27 -28.84 19.18
C LEU A 35 19.54 -29.69 20.22
N GLU A 36 19.92 -29.56 21.48
CA GLU A 36 19.22 -30.17 22.62
C GLU A 36 18.42 -29.10 23.35
N ILE A 37 17.16 -29.36 23.69
CA ILE A 37 16.27 -28.38 24.34
C ILE A 37 15.92 -28.86 25.76
N PRO A 38 16.12 -28.03 26.80
CA PRO A 38 15.66 -28.35 28.15
C PRO A 38 14.14 -28.53 28.19
N GLY A 39 13.64 -29.57 28.85
CA GLY A 39 12.21 -29.88 28.92
C GLY A 39 11.35 -28.81 29.60
N SER A 40 11.94 -27.91 30.38
CA SER A 40 11.28 -26.75 30.98
C SER A 40 11.07 -25.57 30.02
N THR A 41 11.69 -25.59 28.83
CA THR A 41 11.59 -24.50 27.84
C THR A 41 10.14 -24.32 27.38
N PRO A 42 9.59 -23.09 27.31
CA PRO A 42 8.27 -22.84 26.73
C PRO A 42 8.18 -23.30 25.26
N ILE A 43 7.01 -23.80 24.84
CA ILE A 43 6.80 -24.33 23.49
C ILE A 43 7.10 -23.29 22.39
N GLU A 44 6.78 -22.03 22.62
CA GLU A 44 7.00 -20.92 21.68
C GLU A 44 8.50 -20.75 21.41
N LEU A 45 9.30 -20.67 22.48
CA LEU A 45 10.76 -20.55 22.40
C LEU A 45 11.40 -21.82 21.82
N ALA A 46 10.83 -23.00 22.08
CA ALA A 46 11.28 -24.24 21.46
C ALA A 46 11.06 -24.23 19.93
N CYS A 47 9.91 -23.71 19.47
CA CYS A 47 9.63 -23.55 18.04
C CYS A 47 10.60 -22.56 17.37
N GLU A 48 10.88 -21.42 18.02
CA GLU A 48 11.85 -20.43 17.54
C GLU A 48 13.25 -21.05 17.35
N LYS A 49 13.71 -21.85 18.32
CA LYS A 49 14.99 -22.57 18.21
C LYS A 49 15.03 -23.55 17.05
N LEU A 50 13.94 -24.28 16.75
CA LEU A 50 13.88 -25.16 15.57
C LEU A 50 14.06 -24.35 14.26
N VAL A 51 13.40 -23.19 14.16
CA VAL A 51 13.47 -22.30 12.99
C VAL A 51 14.87 -21.68 12.85
N GLU A 52 15.41 -21.13 13.94
CA GLU A 52 16.73 -20.47 13.99
C GLU A 52 17.85 -21.43 13.59
N TYR A 53 17.87 -22.62 14.19
CA TYR A 53 18.88 -23.65 13.92
C TYR A 53 18.62 -24.42 12.62
N LYS A 54 17.54 -24.10 11.89
CA LYS A 54 17.12 -24.74 10.63
C LYS A 54 17.00 -26.27 10.74
N VAL A 55 16.47 -26.75 11.87
CA VAL A 55 16.20 -28.18 12.12
C VAL A 55 14.70 -28.43 12.20
N SER A 56 14.26 -29.66 11.91
CA SER A 56 12.82 -30.00 11.95
C SER A 56 12.40 -30.74 13.23
N SER A 57 13.35 -31.03 14.12
CA SER A 57 13.12 -31.71 15.38
C SER A 57 14.34 -31.56 16.30
N ALA A 58 14.14 -31.62 17.61
CA ALA A 58 15.20 -31.62 18.61
C ALA A 58 14.92 -32.59 19.77
N PRO A 59 15.94 -33.28 20.32
CA PRO A 59 15.80 -34.05 21.55
C PRO A 59 15.52 -33.14 22.76
N ILE A 60 14.60 -33.58 23.60
CA ILE A 60 14.22 -32.91 24.84
C ILE A 60 14.87 -33.65 26.01
N TYR A 61 15.59 -32.92 26.86
CA TYR A 61 16.26 -33.49 28.04
C TYR A 61 15.76 -32.89 29.35
N VAL A 62 15.89 -33.68 30.42
CA VAL A 62 15.70 -33.26 31.80
C VAL A 62 16.99 -33.55 32.56
N ASP A 63 17.44 -32.60 33.37
CA ASP A 63 18.61 -32.79 34.22
C ASP A 63 18.26 -33.68 35.41
N GLN A 64 18.98 -34.78 35.61
CA GLN A 64 18.86 -35.58 36.83
C GLN A 64 19.66 -34.91 37.96
N SER A 65 18.97 -34.52 39.03
CA SER A 65 19.62 -34.11 40.28
C SER A 65 20.11 -35.34 41.04
N VAL A 66 21.38 -35.72 40.87
CA VAL A 66 22.04 -36.63 41.80
C VAL A 66 23.38 -36.03 42.20
N GLU A 67 23.49 -35.75 43.50
CA GLU A 67 24.72 -35.32 44.17
C GLU A 67 25.84 -36.33 43.90
N ASN A 68 27.00 -35.84 43.44
CA ASN A 68 28.28 -36.55 43.33
C ASN A 68 28.48 -37.55 42.16
N SER A 69 28.18 -37.15 40.93
CA SER A 69 29.03 -37.37 39.73
C SER A 69 28.31 -36.74 38.53
N GLY A 70 29.05 -36.02 37.66
CA GLY A 70 28.57 -35.22 36.51
C GLY A 70 27.12 -35.40 36.02
N SER A 71 26.39 -34.28 35.89
CA SER A 71 24.97 -34.22 35.48
C SER A 71 24.67 -35.10 34.26
N LYS A 72 24.06 -36.26 34.49
CA LYS A 72 23.62 -37.16 33.41
C LYS A 72 22.28 -36.65 32.87
N ARG A 73 22.24 -36.30 31.59
CA ARG A 73 21.00 -35.88 30.91
C ARG A 73 20.14 -37.09 30.61
N GLU A 74 18.86 -37.01 30.96
CA GLU A 74 17.84 -37.98 30.57
C GLU A 74 17.02 -37.40 29.42
N TYR A 75 16.97 -38.09 28.28
CA TYR A 75 16.20 -37.65 27.12
C TYR A 75 14.78 -38.21 27.20
N VAL A 76 13.79 -37.33 27.33
CA VAL A 76 12.38 -37.69 27.57
C VAL A 76 11.55 -37.78 26.29
N GLY A 77 12.08 -37.31 25.15
CA GLY A 77 11.41 -37.39 23.86
C GLY A 77 12.08 -36.57 22.77
N MET A 78 11.47 -36.56 21.58
CA MET A 78 11.79 -35.62 20.50
C MET A 78 10.64 -34.64 20.34
N PHE A 79 10.96 -33.36 20.10
CA PHE A 79 9.98 -32.35 19.77
C PHE A 79 10.10 -31.98 18.29
N ASP A 80 8.98 -32.01 17.55
CA ASP A 80 8.93 -31.68 16.13
C ASP A 80 7.71 -30.81 15.73
N TYR A 81 7.61 -30.46 14.45
CA TYR A 81 6.47 -29.70 13.93
C TYR A 81 5.13 -30.46 13.97
N GLY A 82 5.15 -31.79 14.04
CA GLY A 82 3.96 -32.59 14.26
C GLY A 82 3.36 -32.40 15.64
N ASP A 83 4.22 -32.32 16.64
CA ASP A 83 3.84 -32.03 18.02
C ASP A 83 3.23 -30.62 18.15
N VAL A 84 3.79 -29.65 17.42
CA VAL A 84 3.21 -28.30 17.30
C VAL A 84 1.82 -28.35 16.67
N ILE A 85 1.64 -29.09 15.58
CA ILE A 85 0.33 -29.24 14.92
C ILE A 85 -0.67 -29.91 15.88
N ALA A 86 -0.28 -30.98 16.55
CA ALA A 86 -1.12 -31.69 17.51
C ALA A 86 -1.54 -30.75 18.65
N TYR A 87 -0.61 -29.97 19.19
CA TYR A 87 -0.88 -28.94 20.20
C TYR A 87 -1.86 -27.88 19.72
N LEU A 88 -1.61 -27.27 18.54
CA LEU A 88 -2.49 -26.25 17.97
C LEU A 88 -3.92 -26.77 17.76
N LEU A 89 -4.07 -27.98 17.21
CA LEU A 89 -5.38 -28.59 17.00
C LEU A 89 -6.10 -28.92 18.31
N LEU A 90 -5.36 -29.36 19.34
CA LEU A 90 -5.91 -29.62 20.67
C LEU A 90 -6.39 -28.32 21.34
N VAL A 91 -5.62 -27.24 21.26
CA VAL A 91 -6.03 -25.91 21.75
C VAL A 91 -7.27 -25.42 21.01
N LEU A 92 -7.31 -25.53 19.68
CA LEU A 92 -8.48 -25.16 18.87
C LEU A 92 -9.71 -26.00 19.21
N LYS A 93 -9.56 -27.31 19.45
CA LYS A 93 -10.64 -28.20 19.87
C LYS A 93 -11.20 -27.81 21.25
N ARG A 94 -10.33 -27.46 22.21
CA ARG A 94 -10.74 -26.95 23.53
C ARG A 94 -11.50 -25.63 23.42
N LEU A 95 -11.05 -24.71 22.56
CA LEU A 95 -11.76 -23.44 22.33
C LEU A 95 -13.17 -23.66 21.75
N LYS A 96 -13.38 -24.71 20.95
CA LYS A 96 -14.70 -25.11 20.41
C LYS A 96 -15.64 -25.74 21.45
N GLN A 97 -15.11 -26.36 22.50
CA GLN A 97 -15.88 -27.17 23.47
C GLN A 97 -15.73 -26.60 24.89
N LYS A 98 -16.48 -25.56 25.24
CA LYS A 98 -16.42 -24.90 26.56
C LYS A 98 -17.11 -25.67 27.71
N SER A 99 -17.72 -26.82 27.47
CA SER A 99 -18.59 -27.48 28.45
C SER A 99 -18.76 -28.97 28.16
N GLU A 100 -17.77 -29.78 28.52
CA GLU A 100 -18.00 -31.18 28.93
C GLU A 100 -16.73 -31.73 29.61
N THR A 101 -16.90 -32.39 30.75
CA THR A 101 -15.86 -33.17 31.40
C THR A 101 -15.46 -34.33 30.49
N VAL A 102 -14.31 -34.21 29.82
CA VAL A 102 -13.76 -35.27 28.98
C VAL A 102 -13.19 -36.37 29.88
N SER A 103 -13.98 -37.44 30.09
CA SER A 103 -13.52 -38.64 30.79
C SER A 103 -12.76 -39.55 29.81
N GLY A 104 -11.49 -39.84 30.09
CA GLY A 104 -10.71 -40.88 29.40
C GLY A 104 -9.49 -40.42 28.58
N GLU A 105 -9.07 -39.14 28.67
CA GLU A 105 -7.85 -38.66 28.01
C GLU A 105 -6.57 -38.89 28.86
N ASP A 106 -5.43 -38.99 28.19
CA ASP A 106 -4.08 -39.14 28.77
C ASP A 106 -3.81 -38.07 29.87
N PRO A 107 -3.26 -38.46 31.05
CA PRO A 107 -2.86 -37.52 32.10
C PRO A 107 -2.02 -36.33 31.62
N GLN A 108 -1.17 -36.54 30.60
CA GLN A 108 -0.35 -35.48 29.99
C GLN A 108 -1.22 -34.43 29.26
N VAL A 109 -2.25 -34.88 28.53
CA VAL A 109 -3.20 -34.01 27.82
C VAL A 109 -4.05 -33.25 28.82
N LEU A 110 -4.49 -33.89 29.91
CA LEU A 110 -5.27 -33.25 30.98
C LEU A 110 -4.50 -32.11 31.67
N GLU A 111 -3.21 -32.30 32.00
CA GLU A 111 -2.38 -31.25 32.58
C GLU A 111 -2.10 -30.11 31.58
N LEU A 112 -1.85 -30.43 30.31
CA LEU A 112 -1.70 -29.43 29.24
C LEU A 112 -2.96 -28.57 29.11
N MET A 113 -4.13 -29.23 29.12
CA MET A 113 -5.44 -28.61 29.10
C MET A 113 -5.68 -27.70 30.31
N ARG A 114 -5.33 -28.12 31.52
CA ARG A 114 -5.42 -27.29 32.74
C ARG A 114 -4.61 -26.00 32.59
N ARG A 115 -3.36 -26.10 32.16
CA ARG A 115 -2.44 -24.95 31.99
C ARG A 115 -2.91 -23.97 30.93
N VAL A 116 -3.39 -24.46 29.79
CA VAL A 116 -3.97 -23.61 28.73
C VAL A 116 -5.19 -22.83 29.24
N GLY A 117 -6.06 -23.47 30.04
CA GLY A 117 -7.20 -22.80 30.66
C GLY A 117 -6.84 -21.75 31.71
N GLY A 118 -5.69 -21.89 32.38
CA GLY A 118 -5.18 -20.95 33.38
C GLY A 118 -4.26 -19.85 32.82
N GLY A 119 -3.95 -19.85 31.52
CA GLY A 119 -2.99 -18.92 30.93
C GLY A 119 -1.52 -19.15 31.37
N GLU A 120 -1.20 -20.36 31.84
CA GLU A 120 0.15 -20.72 32.27
C GLU A 120 1.05 -21.07 31.07
N SER A 121 2.36 -20.78 31.17
CA SER A 121 3.35 -21.20 30.17
C SER A 121 3.39 -22.72 30.01
N ILE A 122 3.40 -23.20 28.76
CA ILE A 122 3.42 -24.63 28.43
C ILE A 122 4.87 -25.10 28.21
N PRO A 123 5.47 -25.89 29.11
CA PRO A 123 6.81 -26.45 28.90
C PRO A 123 6.80 -27.52 27.81
N VAL A 124 7.83 -27.52 26.96
CA VAL A 124 7.94 -28.39 25.78
C VAL A 124 7.90 -29.88 26.12
N LYS A 125 8.31 -30.29 27.33
CA LYS A 125 8.19 -31.69 27.79
C LYS A 125 6.75 -32.22 27.85
N LEU A 126 5.75 -31.34 27.97
CA LEU A 126 4.33 -31.74 27.95
C LEU A 126 3.80 -31.91 26.52
N VAL A 127 4.56 -31.46 25.53
CA VAL A 127 4.18 -31.45 24.11
C VAL A 127 5.09 -32.37 23.28
N SER A 128 6.27 -32.72 23.78
CA SER A 128 7.18 -33.65 23.10
C SER A 128 6.51 -35.00 22.87
N ASP A 129 6.53 -35.46 21.62
CA ASP A 129 5.88 -36.68 21.12
C ASP A 129 4.34 -36.70 21.24
N LEU A 130 3.69 -35.54 21.38
CA LEU A 130 2.22 -35.41 21.38
C LEU A 130 1.58 -35.90 20.07
N SER A 131 2.33 -35.87 18.96
CA SER A 131 1.88 -36.43 17.69
C SER A 131 2.03 -37.96 17.59
N HIS A 132 2.79 -38.59 18.50
CA HIS A 132 3.21 -39.99 18.51
C HIS A 132 3.95 -40.45 17.24
N LYS A 133 4.58 -39.52 16.51
CA LYS A 133 5.22 -39.81 15.22
C LYS A 133 6.73 -39.97 15.29
N ASN A 134 7.39 -39.45 16.33
CA ASN A 134 8.84 -39.47 16.43
C ASN A 134 9.29 -39.79 17.87
N PRO A 135 9.11 -41.04 18.32
CA PRO A 135 9.72 -41.51 19.56
C PRO A 135 11.24 -41.30 19.55
N PHE A 136 11.84 -41.10 20.72
CA PHE A 136 13.30 -41.00 20.84
C PHE A 136 13.94 -42.39 20.65
N TYR A 137 14.51 -42.65 19.47
CA TYR A 137 15.30 -43.84 19.19
C TYR A 137 16.79 -43.54 19.34
N SER A 138 17.52 -44.40 20.06
CA SER A 138 18.96 -44.28 20.23
C SER A 138 19.68 -45.60 19.99
N LYS A 139 20.90 -45.54 19.43
CA LYS A 139 21.77 -46.69 19.19
C LYS A 139 23.24 -46.36 19.53
N PRO A 140 24.06 -47.36 19.94
CA PRO A 140 25.49 -47.17 20.14
C PRO A 140 26.20 -46.65 18.88
N TYR A 141 27.21 -45.80 19.05
CA TYR A 141 27.98 -45.17 17.95
C TYR A 141 28.46 -46.14 16.85
N ASP A 142 28.87 -47.34 17.24
CA ASP A 142 29.44 -48.40 16.39
C ASP A 142 28.38 -49.24 15.65
N THR A 143 27.08 -48.95 15.81
CA THR A 143 25.99 -49.67 15.14
C THR A 143 26.15 -49.61 13.61
N PRO A 144 26.08 -50.74 12.89
CA PRO A 144 26.19 -50.76 11.43
C PRO A 144 25.06 -49.97 10.73
N LEU A 145 25.40 -49.25 9.65
CA LEU A 145 24.47 -48.42 8.89
C LEU A 145 23.27 -49.21 8.35
N LEU A 146 23.45 -50.47 7.97
CA LEU A 146 22.36 -51.34 7.52
C LEU A 146 21.29 -51.54 8.61
N GLU A 147 21.69 -51.66 9.87
CA GLU A 147 20.75 -51.78 10.98
C GLU A 147 19.92 -50.50 11.14
N ILE A 148 20.56 -49.34 11.02
CA ILE A 148 19.87 -48.04 11.08
C ILE A 148 18.91 -47.86 9.89
N VAL A 149 19.33 -48.22 8.67
CA VAL A 149 18.49 -48.17 7.47
C VAL A 149 17.27 -49.09 7.61
N ARG A 150 17.42 -50.27 8.22
CA ARG A 150 16.28 -51.16 8.55
C ARG A 150 15.33 -50.53 9.56
N MET A 151 15.84 -49.93 10.63
CA MET A 151 15.01 -49.20 11.59
C MET A 151 14.24 -48.05 10.91
N MET A 152 14.90 -47.34 10.00
CA MET A 152 14.34 -46.24 9.22
C MET A 152 13.36 -46.65 8.12
N SER A 153 13.30 -47.93 7.77
CA SER A 153 12.22 -48.49 6.95
C SER A 153 10.93 -48.77 7.73
N GLY A 154 10.97 -48.63 9.06
CA GLY A 154 9.83 -48.71 9.97
C GLY A 154 9.52 -47.34 10.61
N PRO A 155 9.11 -47.29 11.89
CA PRO A 155 8.66 -46.06 12.54
C PRO A 155 9.80 -45.07 12.92
N ALA A 156 11.08 -45.48 12.85
CA ALA A 156 12.19 -44.67 13.32
C ALA A 156 12.69 -43.70 12.23
N HIS A 157 12.19 -42.47 12.17
CA HIS A 157 12.68 -41.50 11.17
C HIS A 157 14.03 -40.86 11.51
N ARG A 158 14.42 -40.90 12.79
CA ARG A 158 15.64 -40.31 13.33
C ARG A 158 16.20 -41.22 14.43
N VAL A 159 17.51 -41.42 14.44
CA VAL A 159 18.19 -42.22 15.46
C VAL A 159 19.36 -41.41 16.03
N ALA A 160 19.36 -41.22 17.35
CA ALA A 160 20.47 -40.62 18.07
C ALA A 160 21.62 -41.63 18.22
N MET A 161 22.81 -41.27 17.76
CA MET A 161 24.00 -42.09 17.92
C MET A 161 24.66 -41.73 19.24
N MET A 162 24.69 -42.68 20.18
CA MET A 162 25.16 -42.45 21.54
C MET A 162 26.62 -42.81 21.69
N ARG A 163 27.41 -41.91 22.29
CA ARG A 163 28.77 -42.22 22.74
C ARG A 163 28.72 -43.04 24.04
N PRO A 164 29.80 -43.78 24.38
CA PRO A 164 29.87 -44.53 25.64
C PRO A 164 29.69 -43.67 26.90
N ASN A 165 29.99 -42.37 26.84
CA ASN A 165 29.82 -41.41 27.94
C ASN A 165 28.36 -40.94 28.13
N GLY A 166 27.41 -41.41 27.32
CA GLY A 166 25.99 -41.03 27.38
C GLY A 166 25.62 -39.76 26.62
N GLU A 167 26.57 -39.11 25.95
CA GLU A 167 26.32 -37.94 25.10
C GLU A 167 25.87 -38.37 23.69
N ILE A 168 25.07 -37.51 23.04
CA ILE A 168 24.68 -37.69 21.65
C ILE A 168 25.86 -37.30 20.76
N ALA A 169 26.45 -38.27 20.04
CA ALA A 169 27.47 -38.02 19.02
C ALA A 169 26.90 -37.24 17.83
N GLY A 170 25.65 -37.52 17.48
CA GLY A 170 24.89 -36.88 16.41
C GLY A 170 23.54 -37.58 16.18
N ILE A 171 22.70 -37.02 15.29
CA ILE A 171 21.39 -37.57 14.95
C ILE A 171 21.38 -37.94 13.46
N LEU A 172 21.32 -39.24 13.19
CA LEU A 172 21.17 -39.76 11.83
C LEU A 172 19.68 -39.70 11.46
N SER A 173 19.37 -38.97 10.39
CA SER A 173 18.00 -38.85 9.84
C SER A 173 17.87 -39.61 8.53
N GLN A 174 16.64 -39.99 8.14
CA GLN A 174 16.37 -40.62 6.84
C GLN A 174 16.98 -39.86 5.65
N SER A 175 16.85 -38.53 5.64
CA SER A 175 17.42 -37.70 4.57
C SER A 175 18.96 -37.74 4.54
N LEU A 176 19.61 -37.75 5.71
CA LEU A 176 21.08 -37.81 5.80
C LEU A 176 21.59 -39.19 5.38
N ALA A 177 20.92 -40.26 5.81
CA ALA A 177 21.23 -41.62 5.37
C ALA A 177 21.05 -41.76 3.85
N LEU A 178 19.99 -41.18 3.27
CA LEU A 178 19.75 -41.21 1.83
C LEU A 178 20.80 -40.43 1.03
N ILE A 179 21.18 -39.22 1.48
CA ILE A 179 22.24 -38.42 0.86
C ILE A 179 23.53 -39.23 0.82
N TRP A 180 23.91 -39.80 1.96
CA TRP A 180 25.14 -40.60 2.06
C TRP A 180 25.10 -41.82 1.15
N LEU A 181 23.99 -42.58 1.13
CA LEU A 181 23.84 -43.77 0.28
C LEU A 181 23.86 -43.43 -1.21
N TYR A 182 23.24 -42.31 -1.59
CA TYR A 182 23.27 -41.81 -2.97
C TYR A 182 24.68 -41.41 -3.39
N GLU A 183 25.41 -40.65 -2.55
CA GLU A 183 26.80 -40.26 -2.81
C GLU A 183 27.73 -41.48 -2.83
N HIS A 184 27.56 -42.44 -1.92
CA HIS A 184 28.31 -43.69 -1.89
C HIS A 184 28.08 -44.52 -3.16
N ALA A 185 26.84 -44.58 -3.64
CA ALA A 185 26.52 -45.26 -4.90
C ALA A 185 27.21 -44.61 -6.11
N GLN A 186 27.46 -43.30 -6.12
CA GLN A 186 28.14 -42.65 -7.26
C GLN A 186 29.66 -42.90 -7.29
N HIS A 187 30.28 -43.22 -6.15
CA HIS A 187 31.75 -43.31 -6.01
C HIS A 187 32.27 -44.72 -5.70
N SER A 188 31.40 -45.66 -5.33
CA SER A 188 31.76 -47.05 -5.04
C SER A 188 31.69 -47.93 -6.30
N LYS A 189 32.41 -49.06 -6.30
CA LYS A 189 32.26 -50.12 -7.33
C LYS A 189 31.13 -51.10 -6.95
N ASP A 190 30.16 -50.69 -6.15
CA ASP A 190 29.05 -51.56 -5.74
C ASP A 190 28.05 -51.73 -6.91
N GLU A 191 28.33 -52.72 -7.77
CA GLU A 191 27.49 -53.07 -8.91
C GLU A 191 26.05 -53.47 -8.51
N SER A 192 25.83 -53.89 -7.27
CA SER A 192 24.51 -54.28 -6.78
C SER A 192 23.64 -53.04 -6.52
N LEU A 193 24.19 -52.04 -5.84
CA LEU A 193 23.51 -50.78 -5.56
C LEU A 193 23.24 -50.00 -6.87
N HIS A 194 24.22 -49.96 -7.79
CA HIS A 194 24.02 -49.36 -9.11
C HIS A 194 22.89 -50.01 -9.92
N ARG A 195 22.80 -51.35 -9.91
CA ARG A 195 21.70 -52.07 -10.59
C ARG A 195 20.35 -51.74 -9.99
N LEU A 196 20.26 -51.60 -8.66
CA LEU A 196 19.02 -51.22 -7.99
C LEU A 196 18.57 -49.79 -8.35
N LEU A 197 19.50 -48.83 -8.36
CA LEU A 197 19.20 -47.43 -8.68
C LEU A 197 18.70 -47.25 -10.12
N ASN A 198 19.08 -48.13 -11.04
CA ASN A 198 18.65 -48.10 -12.44
C ASN A 198 17.30 -48.78 -12.71
N ARG A 199 16.69 -49.46 -11.72
CA ARG A 199 15.32 -50.00 -11.87
C ARG A 199 14.27 -48.89 -11.79
N THR A 200 13.18 -49.05 -12.53
CA THR A 200 12.08 -48.08 -12.51
C THR A 200 11.26 -48.21 -11.22
N LEU A 201 10.58 -47.13 -10.82
CA LEU A 201 9.67 -47.15 -9.68
C LEU A 201 8.58 -48.23 -9.85
N LYS A 202 8.05 -48.36 -11.06
CA LYS A 202 7.09 -49.40 -11.44
C LYS A 202 7.63 -50.81 -11.21
N ASP A 203 8.86 -51.11 -11.62
CA ASP A 203 9.48 -52.44 -11.45
C ASP A 203 9.74 -52.78 -9.97
N LEU A 204 9.92 -51.75 -9.15
CA LEU A 204 10.13 -51.87 -7.70
C LEU A 204 8.82 -51.87 -6.89
N GLY A 205 7.66 -51.73 -7.56
CA GLY A 205 6.37 -51.58 -6.90
C GLY A 205 6.22 -50.29 -6.08
N LEU A 206 7.09 -49.30 -6.30
CA LEU A 206 7.09 -48.01 -5.61
C LEU A 206 6.11 -47.05 -6.30
N GLY A 207 5.48 -46.17 -5.52
CA GLY A 207 4.54 -45.19 -6.06
C GLY A 207 3.12 -45.71 -6.27
N THR A 208 2.75 -46.80 -5.58
CA THR A 208 1.39 -47.39 -5.61
C THR A 208 0.52 -46.95 -4.43
N THR A 209 1.11 -46.26 -3.45
CA THR A 209 0.41 -45.75 -2.26
C THR A 209 -0.63 -44.70 -2.66
N PRO A 210 -1.92 -44.84 -2.26
CA PRO A 210 -2.96 -43.87 -2.59
C PRO A 210 -2.61 -42.44 -2.17
N VAL A 211 -2.83 -41.48 -3.05
CA VAL A 211 -2.57 -40.06 -2.77
C VAL A 211 -3.75 -39.44 -2.04
N MET A 212 -3.46 -38.84 -0.89
CA MET A 212 -4.40 -37.98 -0.19
C MET A 212 -4.22 -36.54 -0.62
N SER A 213 -5.29 -35.95 -1.15
CA SER A 213 -5.30 -34.59 -1.66
C SER A 213 -6.43 -33.78 -1.05
N VAL A 214 -6.26 -32.46 -1.09
CA VAL A 214 -7.29 -31.47 -0.74
C VAL A 214 -7.44 -30.46 -1.87
N PRO A 215 -8.66 -29.96 -2.13
CA PRO A 215 -8.88 -28.83 -3.03
C PRO A 215 -8.06 -27.59 -2.65
N SER A 216 -7.67 -26.79 -3.65
CA SER A 216 -6.83 -25.60 -3.49
C SER A 216 -7.42 -24.51 -2.58
N ASP A 217 -8.74 -24.45 -2.47
CA ASP A 217 -9.52 -23.55 -1.62
C ASP A 217 -9.74 -24.08 -0.19
N THR A 218 -9.31 -25.31 0.11
CA THR A 218 -9.36 -25.87 1.48
C THR A 218 -8.55 -24.99 2.43
N MET A 219 -9.03 -24.77 3.65
CA MET A 219 -8.26 -24.00 4.64
C MET A 219 -7.05 -24.78 5.17
N VAL A 220 -5.98 -24.05 5.48
CA VAL A 220 -4.76 -24.61 6.06
C VAL A 220 -5.05 -25.39 7.34
N VAL A 221 -5.88 -24.87 8.25
CA VAL A 221 -6.25 -25.57 9.49
C VAL A 221 -6.89 -26.94 9.23
N ASN A 222 -7.77 -27.04 8.23
CA ASN A 222 -8.43 -28.30 7.86
C ASN A 222 -7.41 -29.26 7.21
N ALA A 223 -6.51 -28.74 6.38
CA ALA A 223 -5.42 -29.56 5.82
C ALA A 223 -4.49 -30.09 6.92
N LEU A 224 -4.15 -29.28 7.93
CA LEU A 224 -3.37 -29.72 9.09
C LEU A 224 -4.11 -30.76 9.94
N GLU A 225 -5.43 -30.64 10.08
CA GLU A 225 -6.27 -31.64 10.75
C GLU A 225 -6.23 -32.99 10.02
N VAL A 226 -6.31 -32.98 8.68
CA VAL A 226 -6.15 -34.20 7.87
C VAL A 226 -4.73 -34.78 8.01
N ILE A 227 -3.68 -33.95 8.00
CA ILE A 227 -2.30 -34.38 8.22
C ILE A 227 -2.13 -35.07 9.58
N ASN A 228 -2.75 -34.51 10.63
CA ASN A 228 -2.64 -35.04 11.99
C ASN A 228 -3.49 -36.32 12.17
N SER A 229 -4.77 -36.28 11.80
CA SER A 229 -5.72 -37.40 11.99
C SER A 229 -5.33 -38.63 11.18
N LYS A 230 -4.85 -38.44 9.95
CA LYS A 230 -4.43 -39.54 9.07
C LYS A 230 -2.97 -39.94 9.24
N LYS A 231 -2.27 -39.31 10.20
CA LYS A 231 -0.87 -39.57 10.55
C LYS A 231 0.10 -39.52 9.36
N ILE A 232 -0.17 -38.68 8.35
CA ILE A 232 0.70 -38.46 7.17
C ILE A 232 1.64 -37.26 7.37
N SER A 233 2.69 -37.12 6.54
CA SER A 233 3.65 -36.00 6.66
C SER A 233 3.36 -34.82 5.72
N SER A 234 2.54 -35.02 4.69
CA SER A 234 2.17 -34.02 3.70
C SER A 234 0.93 -34.42 2.91
N LEU A 235 0.19 -33.43 2.43
CA LEU A 235 -0.99 -33.55 1.57
C LEU A 235 -0.74 -32.91 0.20
N ALA A 236 -1.27 -33.52 -0.85
CA ALA A 236 -1.30 -32.91 -2.17
C ALA A 236 -2.40 -31.83 -2.22
N VAL A 237 -2.12 -30.71 -2.87
CA VAL A 237 -3.09 -29.65 -3.14
C VAL A 237 -3.42 -29.69 -4.62
N VAL A 238 -4.69 -29.88 -4.97
CA VAL A 238 -5.16 -30.03 -6.35
C VAL A 238 -6.09 -28.90 -6.75
N ASN A 239 -6.06 -28.51 -8.01
CA ASN A 239 -7.05 -27.58 -8.58
C ASN A 239 -8.38 -28.31 -8.88
N PRO A 240 -9.43 -27.59 -9.33
CA PRO A 240 -10.72 -28.20 -9.68
C PRO A 240 -10.64 -29.29 -10.76
N ASN A 241 -9.60 -29.28 -11.61
CA ASN A 241 -9.38 -30.28 -12.66
C ASN A 241 -8.64 -31.54 -12.13
N GLY A 242 -8.37 -31.62 -10.82
CA GLY A 242 -7.65 -32.71 -10.17
C GLY A 242 -6.13 -32.69 -10.41
N VAL A 243 -5.61 -31.65 -11.05
CA VAL A 243 -4.16 -31.49 -11.32
C VAL A 243 -3.49 -30.93 -10.06
N MET A 244 -2.33 -31.49 -9.72
CA MET A 244 -1.57 -31.05 -8.56
C MET A 244 -1.02 -29.64 -8.77
N VAL A 245 -1.41 -28.72 -7.89
CA VAL A 245 -0.92 -27.33 -7.89
C VAL A 245 0.10 -27.07 -6.79
N GLY A 246 0.22 -27.94 -5.79
CA GLY A 246 1.21 -27.81 -4.71
C GLY A 246 1.06 -28.90 -3.65
N ASN A 247 1.70 -28.71 -2.49
CA ASN A 247 1.52 -29.55 -1.32
C ASN A 247 1.57 -28.73 -0.02
N ILE A 248 0.99 -29.28 1.04
CA ILE A 248 1.17 -28.79 2.41
C ILE A 248 1.82 -29.90 3.22
N SER A 249 2.89 -29.58 3.91
CA SER A 249 3.65 -30.48 4.77
C SER A 249 3.57 -30.07 6.23
N MET A 250 3.90 -30.99 7.13
CA MET A 250 4.04 -30.66 8.55
C MET A 250 5.05 -29.52 8.78
N THR A 251 6.09 -29.41 7.95
CA THR A 251 7.11 -28.36 8.09
C THR A 251 6.62 -26.96 7.73
N ASP A 252 5.51 -26.85 7.00
CA ASP A 252 4.95 -25.54 6.63
C ASP A 252 4.30 -24.84 7.82
N VAL A 253 4.04 -25.55 8.92
CA VAL A 253 3.59 -24.94 10.19
C VAL A 253 4.59 -23.88 10.67
N LYS A 254 5.88 -23.99 10.34
CA LYS A 254 6.89 -22.98 10.70
C LYS A 254 6.53 -21.57 10.19
N TYR A 255 5.83 -21.45 9.06
CA TYR A 255 5.36 -20.16 8.53
C TYR A 255 4.13 -19.61 9.27
N ILE A 256 3.50 -20.45 10.09
CA ILE A 256 2.41 -20.09 10.99
C ILE A 256 3.01 -19.66 12.35
N VAL A 257 4.04 -20.36 12.83
CA VAL A 257 4.67 -20.08 14.14
C VAL A 257 5.69 -18.92 14.08
N LYS A 258 6.35 -18.70 12.94
CA LYS A 258 7.26 -17.57 12.74
C LYS A 258 6.44 -16.27 12.77
N SER A 259 6.75 -15.36 13.71
CA SER A 259 6.23 -13.98 13.78
C SER A 259 4.76 -13.78 14.21
N HIS A 260 4.21 -14.63 15.07
CA HIS A 260 2.83 -14.50 15.61
C HIS A 260 1.73 -14.51 14.52
N HIS A 261 1.99 -15.11 13.36
CA HIS A 261 1.06 -15.16 12.23
C HIS A 261 0.02 -16.29 12.37
N HIS A 262 -0.65 -16.39 13.52
CA HIS A 262 -1.72 -17.38 13.75
C HIS A 262 -2.86 -17.26 12.72
N SER A 263 -3.03 -16.08 12.10
CA SER A 263 -3.95 -15.85 11.00
C SER A 263 -3.68 -16.73 9.76
N HIS A 264 -2.47 -17.24 9.58
CA HIS A 264 -2.13 -18.13 8.46
C HIS A 264 -2.84 -19.50 8.53
N LEU A 265 -3.34 -19.90 9.70
CA LEU A 265 -4.20 -21.09 9.84
C LEU A 265 -5.50 -20.97 9.03
N PHE A 266 -5.94 -19.73 8.76
CA PHE A 266 -7.21 -19.43 8.10
C PHE A 266 -7.06 -19.00 6.63
N LEU A 267 -5.85 -19.10 6.07
CA LEU A 267 -5.65 -18.98 4.63
C LEU A 267 -6.15 -20.23 3.91
N THR A 268 -6.43 -20.12 2.61
CA THR A 268 -6.58 -21.30 1.76
C THR A 268 -5.22 -21.97 1.54
N CYS A 269 -5.23 -23.26 1.23
CA CYS A 269 -4.06 -24.04 0.89
C CYS A 269 -3.29 -23.37 -0.25
N PHE A 270 -3.99 -22.87 -1.27
CA PHE A 270 -3.39 -22.15 -2.39
C PHE A 270 -2.69 -20.86 -1.96
N GLN A 271 -3.31 -20.05 -1.10
CA GLN A 271 -2.72 -18.81 -0.59
C GLN A 271 -1.45 -19.08 0.22
N LEU A 272 -1.49 -20.06 1.13
CA LEU A 272 -0.30 -20.42 1.91
C LEU A 272 0.81 -20.96 1.00
N VAL A 273 0.48 -21.88 0.08
CA VAL A 273 1.44 -22.44 -0.89
C VAL A 273 2.07 -21.33 -1.75
N SER A 274 1.29 -20.34 -2.17
CA SER A 274 1.78 -19.19 -2.94
C SER A 274 2.70 -18.28 -2.13
N LYS A 275 2.36 -18.05 -0.86
CA LYS A 275 3.18 -17.27 0.08
C LYS A 275 4.51 -17.96 0.39
N VAL A 276 4.48 -19.27 0.65
CA VAL A 276 5.69 -20.09 0.87
C VAL A 276 6.60 -20.08 -0.37
N ARG A 277 6.03 -20.06 -1.59
CA ARG A 277 6.82 -19.91 -2.83
C ARG A 277 7.49 -18.55 -2.92
N PHE A 278 6.75 -17.50 -2.64
CA PHE A 278 7.28 -16.13 -2.66
C PHE A 278 8.44 -15.98 -1.67
N ASP A 279 8.25 -16.38 -0.41
CA ASP A 279 9.28 -16.27 0.62
C ASP A 279 10.55 -17.07 0.27
N LYS A 280 10.41 -18.29 -0.28
CA LYS A 280 11.55 -19.10 -0.76
C LYS A 280 12.28 -18.45 -1.94
N GLY A 281 11.54 -17.84 -2.88
CA GLY A 281 12.12 -17.12 -4.01
C GLY A 281 12.94 -15.90 -3.59
N VAL A 282 12.49 -15.20 -2.54
CA VAL A 282 13.19 -14.05 -1.94
C VAL A 282 14.44 -14.47 -1.16
N GLU A 283 14.38 -15.58 -0.40
CA GLU A 283 15.52 -16.04 0.42
C GLU A 283 16.66 -16.66 -0.42
N ASP A 284 16.36 -17.42 -1.48
CA ASP A 284 17.36 -18.21 -2.24
C ASP A 284 17.64 -17.66 -3.66
N GLY A 285 16.94 -16.63 -4.12
CA GLY A 285 17.21 -15.93 -5.40
C GLY A 285 16.87 -16.71 -6.67
N GLN A 286 16.05 -17.77 -6.59
CA GLN A 286 15.58 -18.56 -7.73
C GLN A 286 14.07 -18.80 -7.66
N ASP A 287 13.36 -18.55 -8.77
CA ASP A 287 11.96 -18.93 -8.95
C ASP A 287 11.83 -20.46 -8.92
N THR A 288 11.24 -21.01 -7.86
CA THR A 288 11.04 -22.45 -7.72
C THR A 288 9.60 -22.83 -8.06
N TYR A 289 9.40 -23.54 -9.18
CA TYR A 289 8.14 -24.21 -9.52
C TYR A 289 7.99 -25.51 -8.70
N PRO A 290 6.98 -25.69 -7.80
CA PRO A 290 7.13 -26.64 -6.69
C PRO A 290 6.29 -27.91 -6.78
N VAL A 291 5.88 -28.33 -7.98
CA VAL A 291 5.30 -29.67 -8.12
C VAL A 291 6.44 -30.63 -8.40
N PHE A 292 7.01 -31.20 -7.34
CA PHE A 292 8.01 -32.26 -7.48
C PHE A 292 7.29 -33.58 -7.72
N ASP A 293 7.09 -33.91 -8.99
CA ASP A 293 6.52 -35.18 -9.42
C ASP A 293 7.54 -36.06 -10.16
N VAL A 294 7.37 -37.37 -10.11
CA VAL A 294 8.09 -38.35 -10.91
C VAL A 294 7.08 -39.18 -11.68
N LYS A 295 7.52 -39.83 -12.76
CA LYS A 295 6.68 -40.75 -13.53
C LYS A 295 6.91 -42.19 -13.06
N PRO A 296 5.94 -43.11 -13.21
CA PRO A 296 6.13 -44.52 -12.88
C PRO A 296 7.37 -45.15 -13.54
N GLU A 297 7.75 -44.67 -14.72
CA GLU A 297 8.90 -45.12 -15.51
C GLU A 297 10.23 -44.48 -15.05
N SER A 298 10.20 -43.53 -14.11
CA SER A 298 11.42 -42.92 -13.56
C SER A 298 12.23 -43.95 -12.78
N THR A 299 13.56 -43.84 -12.80
CA THR A 299 14.44 -44.74 -12.04
C THR A 299 14.43 -44.40 -10.55
N LEU A 300 14.73 -45.38 -9.69
CA LEU A 300 14.91 -45.14 -8.26
C LEU A 300 15.99 -44.09 -7.98
N GLY A 301 17.10 -44.14 -8.73
CA GLY A 301 18.17 -43.15 -8.65
C GLY A 301 17.68 -41.73 -8.97
N TYR A 302 16.84 -41.57 -9.99
CA TYR A 302 16.24 -40.27 -10.32
C TYR A 302 15.30 -39.77 -9.22
N ALA A 303 14.45 -40.65 -8.66
CA ALA A 303 13.57 -40.29 -7.54
C ALA A 303 14.36 -39.89 -6.29
N MET A 304 15.46 -40.61 -5.97
CA MET A 304 16.38 -40.28 -4.88
C MET A 304 17.04 -38.90 -5.09
N ALA A 305 17.57 -38.66 -6.29
CA ALA A 305 18.16 -37.38 -6.65
C ALA A 305 17.15 -36.22 -6.48
N LYS A 306 15.90 -36.44 -6.88
CA LYS A 306 14.82 -35.44 -6.76
C LYS A 306 14.46 -35.18 -5.29
N LEU A 307 14.35 -36.22 -4.45
CA LEU A 307 14.13 -36.06 -3.00
C LEU A 307 15.26 -35.27 -2.32
N ILE A 308 16.51 -35.57 -2.69
CA ILE A 308 17.70 -34.88 -2.15
C ILE A 308 17.73 -33.41 -2.58
N ALA A 309 17.60 -33.13 -3.88
CA ALA A 309 17.68 -31.79 -4.44
C ALA A 309 16.60 -30.85 -3.89
N THR A 310 15.41 -31.40 -3.63
CA THR A 310 14.23 -30.63 -3.19
C THR A 310 14.11 -30.56 -1.67
N LYS A 311 14.95 -31.30 -0.93
CA LYS A 311 14.84 -31.51 0.52
C LYS A 311 13.45 -32.00 0.95
N ALA A 312 12.76 -32.71 0.06
CA ALA A 312 11.41 -33.21 0.31
C ALA A 312 11.44 -34.59 0.99
N HIS A 313 10.46 -34.85 1.86
CA HIS A 313 10.30 -36.16 2.51
C HIS A 313 9.54 -37.17 1.63
N ARG A 314 8.80 -36.67 0.64
CA ARG A 314 7.99 -37.43 -0.31
C ARG A 314 8.01 -36.74 -1.65
N VAL A 315 7.95 -37.52 -2.71
CA VAL A 315 7.78 -37.07 -4.10
C VAL A 315 6.52 -37.72 -4.66
N TRP A 316 5.77 -36.98 -5.46
CA TRP A 316 4.49 -37.46 -6.00
C TRP A 316 4.71 -38.23 -7.28
N VAL A 317 4.01 -39.35 -7.49
CA VAL A 317 3.98 -40.04 -8.78
C VAL A 317 2.75 -39.56 -9.52
N THR A 318 2.92 -38.99 -10.72
CA THR A 318 1.79 -38.44 -11.50
C THR A 318 1.68 -39.10 -12.87
N ASP A 319 0.49 -39.02 -13.45
CA ASP A 319 0.27 -39.39 -14.83
C ASP A 319 0.81 -38.33 -15.81
N ARG A 320 0.52 -38.49 -17.11
CA ARG A 320 0.92 -37.53 -18.15
C ARG A 320 0.17 -36.20 -18.07
N GLU A 321 -0.97 -36.16 -17.40
CA GLU A 321 -1.81 -34.96 -17.21
C GLU A 321 -1.49 -34.20 -15.92
N GLY A 322 -0.55 -34.71 -15.10
CA GLY A 322 -0.15 -34.10 -13.83
C GLY A 322 -1.09 -34.43 -12.67
N LYS A 323 -1.97 -35.44 -12.82
CA LYS A 323 -2.82 -35.93 -11.75
C LYS A 323 -2.03 -36.90 -10.86
N PRO A 324 -2.17 -36.81 -9.52
CA PRO A 324 -1.46 -37.68 -8.60
C PRO A 324 -1.96 -39.14 -8.70
N MET A 325 -1.06 -40.07 -9.00
CA MET A 325 -1.29 -41.52 -9.06
C MET A 325 -0.83 -42.25 -7.79
N GLY A 326 0.27 -41.77 -7.20
CA GLY A 326 0.85 -42.37 -5.99
C GLY A 326 1.92 -41.49 -5.36
N LEU A 327 2.65 -42.00 -4.37
CA LEU A 327 3.77 -41.28 -3.76
C LEU A 327 4.94 -42.21 -3.43
N VAL A 328 6.14 -41.64 -3.40
CA VAL A 328 7.36 -42.30 -2.93
C VAL A 328 7.94 -41.46 -1.79
N SER A 329 8.07 -42.06 -0.61
CA SER A 329 8.64 -41.45 0.60
C SER A 329 10.08 -41.90 0.85
N LEU A 330 10.80 -41.16 1.71
CA LEU A 330 12.11 -41.60 2.21
C LEU A 330 12.05 -43.00 2.84
N THR A 331 10.98 -43.33 3.57
CA THR A 331 10.77 -44.65 4.18
C THR A 331 10.67 -45.75 3.11
N ASP A 332 9.93 -45.51 2.02
CA ASP A 332 9.77 -46.50 0.94
C ASP A 332 11.12 -46.81 0.27
N VAL A 333 11.91 -45.76 0.00
CA VAL A 333 13.24 -45.87 -0.61
C VAL A 333 14.20 -46.63 0.30
N LEU A 334 14.26 -46.28 1.59
CA LEU A 334 15.12 -46.97 2.56
C LEU A 334 14.65 -48.42 2.79
N GLY A 335 13.35 -48.69 2.70
CA GLY A 335 12.80 -50.04 2.74
C GLY A 335 13.26 -50.91 1.58
N VAL A 336 13.24 -50.39 0.36
CA VAL A 336 13.76 -51.11 -0.82
C VAL A 336 15.27 -51.35 -0.70
N LEU A 337 16.04 -50.37 -0.23
CA LEU A 337 17.48 -50.53 0.02
C LEU A 337 17.77 -51.59 1.09
N ALA A 338 17.00 -51.61 2.18
CA ALA A 338 17.10 -52.61 3.24
C ALA A 338 16.76 -54.03 2.73
N GLN A 339 15.68 -54.19 1.96
CA GLN A 339 15.26 -55.47 1.41
C GLN A 339 16.26 -56.02 0.39
N TYR A 340 16.77 -55.16 -0.50
CA TYR A 340 17.75 -55.53 -1.52
C TYR A 340 19.06 -56.05 -0.91
N SER A 341 19.55 -55.40 0.16
CA SER A 341 20.79 -55.79 0.86
C SER A 341 20.79 -57.20 1.46
N THR A 342 19.62 -57.85 1.55
CA THR A 342 19.40 -59.18 2.14
C THR A 342 19.03 -60.27 1.11
N GLY A 343 18.98 -59.94 -0.18
CA GLY A 343 18.52 -60.86 -1.25
C GLY A 343 17.00 -61.14 -1.24
N ARG A 344 16.24 -60.60 -0.28
CA ARG A 344 14.78 -60.83 -0.15
C ARG A 344 13.95 -60.19 -1.28
N LEU A 345 14.46 -59.14 -1.92
CA LEU A 345 13.74 -58.44 -2.99
C LEU A 345 13.55 -59.32 -4.24
N GLU A 346 14.53 -60.18 -4.59
CA GLU A 346 14.41 -61.08 -5.76
C GLU A 346 13.39 -62.22 -5.50
N ASN A 347 13.26 -62.67 -4.25
CA ASN A 347 12.22 -63.63 -3.84
C ASN A 347 10.82 -62.97 -3.82
N ALA A 348 10.69 -61.71 -3.42
CA ALA A 348 9.42 -61.00 -3.42
C ALA A 348 8.93 -60.67 -4.86
N LEU A 349 9.83 -60.26 -5.75
CA LEU A 349 9.52 -59.94 -7.15
C LEU A 349 9.18 -61.19 -7.99
N SER A 350 9.80 -62.34 -7.69
CA SER A 350 9.46 -63.61 -8.34
C SER A 350 8.09 -64.16 -7.90
N THR A 351 7.66 -63.86 -6.66
CA THR A 351 6.32 -64.26 -6.17
C THR A 351 5.19 -63.42 -6.78
N LEU A 352 5.45 -62.14 -7.10
CA LEU A 352 4.49 -61.24 -7.76
C LEU A 352 4.23 -61.60 -9.24
N SER A 353 5.16 -62.28 -9.91
CA SER A 353 4.99 -62.72 -11.31
C SER A 353 4.10 -63.97 -11.48
N LEU A 354 3.81 -64.70 -10.40
CA LEU A 354 3.04 -65.95 -10.41
C LEU A 354 1.57 -65.80 -9.97
N GLY A 355 1.14 -64.61 -9.52
CA GLY A 355 -0.24 -64.36 -9.05
C GLY A 355 -1.24 -63.90 -10.11
N ALA A 356 -0.80 -63.69 -11.35
CA ALA A 356 -1.63 -63.16 -12.43
C ALA A 356 -2.22 -64.28 -13.31
N LEU A 357 -3.05 -65.16 -12.76
CA LEU A 357 -4.01 -66.02 -13.50
C LEU A 357 -4.98 -66.70 -12.51
N GLY A 358 -6.20 -66.17 -12.40
CA GLY A 358 -7.38 -66.93 -11.94
C GLY A 358 -7.93 -66.63 -10.54
N HIS A 359 -8.75 -65.59 -10.39
CA HIS A 359 -10.12 -65.72 -9.89
C HIS A 359 -10.90 -64.42 -10.07
N ARG A 360 -11.98 -64.49 -10.87
CA ARG A 360 -13.03 -63.47 -10.94
C ARG A 360 -13.95 -63.59 -9.72
N SER A 361 -14.18 -62.49 -9.01
CA SER A 361 -15.46 -62.24 -8.33
C SER A 361 -15.65 -60.75 -8.05
N ARG A 362 -16.77 -60.24 -8.59
CA ARG A 362 -17.40 -58.90 -8.53
C ARG A 362 -17.05 -58.01 -7.34
N LEU A 363 -16.66 -56.76 -7.62
CA LEU A 363 -16.80 -55.59 -6.74
C LEU A 363 -17.16 -54.33 -7.58
N ASP A 364 -18.13 -53.57 -7.10
CA ASP A 364 -18.73 -52.36 -7.66
C ASP A 364 -17.75 -51.18 -7.78
N PRO A 365 -17.88 -50.30 -8.81
CA PRO A 365 -17.08 -49.09 -8.94
C PRO A 365 -17.75 -47.90 -8.24
N SER A 366 -17.47 -47.67 -6.96
CA SER A 366 -17.71 -46.36 -6.34
C SER A 366 -16.96 -46.20 -5.01
N TYR A 367 -15.74 -45.67 -5.03
CA TYR A 367 -15.15 -44.97 -3.87
C TYR A 367 -14.05 -44.01 -4.35
N THR A 368 -14.47 -42.94 -5.01
CA THR A 368 -13.82 -41.62 -4.93
C THR A 368 -14.88 -40.68 -4.38
N GLN A 369 -14.96 -40.55 -3.05
CA GLN A 369 -15.85 -39.56 -2.43
C GLN A 369 -15.06 -38.29 -2.09
N PRO A 370 -15.41 -37.15 -2.71
CA PRO A 370 -15.31 -35.84 -2.06
C PRO A 370 -16.35 -35.80 -0.93
N LEU A 371 -15.96 -35.31 0.26
CA LEU A 371 -16.90 -35.08 1.36
C LEU A 371 -17.83 -33.92 0.98
N GLY A 372 -19.07 -34.27 0.61
CA GLY A 372 -20.15 -33.34 0.29
C GLY A 372 -21.23 -33.34 1.37
N THR A 373 -21.73 -32.14 1.65
CA THR A 373 -22.82 -31.79 2.56
C THR A 373 -24.18 -32.17 2.02
N ASN A 374 -25.03 -32.81 2.85
CA ASN A 374 -26.49 -32.61 3.02
C ASN A 374 -27.20 -33.91 3.41
N ASP A 375 -27.89 -33.90 4.56
CA ASP A 375 -29.06 -34.75 4.81
C ASP A 375 -30.17 -33.88 5.42
N PRO A 376 -31.36 -33.78 4.78
CA PRO A 376 -32.54 -33.13 5.31
C PRO A 376 -33.56 -34.16 5.79
N SER A 377 -33.83 -34.27 7.09
CA SER A 377 -35.17 -34.63 7.62
C SER A 377 -35.19 -34.89 9.12
N ILE A 378 -35.64 -33.92 9.95
CA ILE A 378 -36.50 -34.20 11.14
C ILE A 378 -37.40 -32.96 11.36
N ARG A 379 -38.71 -33.21 11.45
CA ARG A 379 -39.81 -32.24 11.68
C ARG A 379 -39.71 -31.56 13.07
N PRO A 380 -40.16 -30.31 13.24
CA PRO A 380 -40.25 -29.69 14.55
C PRO A 380 -41.57 -30.07 15.26
N ALA A 381 -41.46 -30.52 16.51
CA ALA A 381 -42.61 -30.65 17.42
C ALA A 381 -42.87 -29.30 18.11
N HIS A 382 -44.13 -28.87 18.08
CA HIS A 382 -44.64 -27.71 18.81
C HIS A 382 -44.55 -27.92 20.33
N ALA A 383 -44.05 -26.91 21.06
CA ALA A 383 -44.43 -26.65 22.45
C ALA A 383 -44.30 -25.15 22.79
N ARG A 384 -45.21 -24.70 23.66
CA ARG A 384 -45.68 -23.33 23.87
C ARG A 384 -44.79 -22.46 24.77
N VAL A 385 -44.82 -21.17 24.47
CA VAL A 385 -44.98 -19.98 25.35
C VAL A 385 -44.63 -20.16 26.83
N ALA A 386 -43.63 -19.40 27.30
CA ALA A 386 -43.66 -18.74 28.61
C ALA A 386 -42.82 -17.45 28.56
N SER A 387 -43.52 -16.33 28.71
CA SER A 387 -43.04 -14.98 29.00
C SER A 387 -42.38 -14.89 30.38
N GLY A 388 -41.28 -14.16 30.51
CA GLY A 388 -40.72 -13.76 31.81
C GLY A 388 -39.49 -12.83 31.66
N PRO A 389 -39.29 -11.86 32.56
CA PRO A 389 -38.79 -10.53 32.20
C PRO A 389 -37.28 -10.34 32.34
N SER A 390 -36.83 -9.27 31.67
CA SER A 390 -35.60 -8.50 31.85
C SER A 390 -34.92 -8.68 33.20
N ARG A 391 -33.64 -9.07 33.16
CA ARG A 391 -32.67 -8.75 34.20
C ARG A 391 -31.44 -8.10 33.56
N THR A 392 -31.41 -6.79 33.71
CA THR A 392 -30.23 -5.94 33.65
C THR A 392 -29.12 -6.52 34.52
N TYR A 393 -27.99 -6.86 33.93
CA TYR A 393 -26.73 -7.03 34.67
C TYR A 393 -25.76 -5.96 34.19
N SER A 394 -25.62 -4.95 35.03
CA SER A 394 -24.55 -3.97 35.05
C SER A 394 -23.21 -4.69 35.28
N GLY A 395 -22.42 -4.86 34.22
CA GLY A 395 -21.03 -5.28 34.28
C GLY A 395 -20.17 -4.13 33.80
N ARG A 396 -19.35 -3.58 34.70
CA ARG A 396 -18.46 -2.43 34.52
C ARG A 396 -17.65 -2.53 33.23
N GLY A 397 -17.98 -1.69 32.26
CA GLY A 397 -17.08 -1.32 31.18
C GLY A 397 -15.98 -0.45 31.76
N THR A 398 -14.74 -0.89 31.63
CA THR A 398 -13.55 -0.04 31.72
C THR A 398 -13.70 1.07 30.68
N SER A 399 -13.62 2.31 31.16
CA SER A 399 -13.68 3.54 30.39
C SER A 399 -12.77 3.51 29.16
N SER A 400 -13.39 3.40 27.98
CA SER A 400 -12.82 3.86 26.72
C SER A 400 -12.93 5.38 26.67
N GLU A 401 -12.13 6.07 27.47
CA GLU A 401 -11.88 7.51 27.36
C GLU A 401 -10.39 7.69 27.04
N GLU A 402 -10.01 7.30 25.82
CA GLU A 402 -8.73 7.71 25.20
C GLU A 402 -8.78 7.52 23.66
N ALA A 403 -9.95 7.72 23.05
CA ALA A 403 -10.15 7.57 21.60
C ALA A 403 -10.92 8.74 20.95
N ILE A 404 -10.91 9.94 21.54
CA ILE A 404 -11.67 11.10 21.02
C ILE A 404 -10.80 12.36 20.73
N ASP A 405 -9.48 12.33 20.92
CA ASP A 405 -8.63 13.51 20.63
C ASP A 405 -7.86 13.49 19.30
N SER A 406 -8.12 12.50 18.43
CA SER A 406 -7.50 12.43 17.08
C SER A 406 -8.42 12.88 15.93
N LEU A 407 -9.61 13.40 16.23
CA LEU A 407 -10.59 13.89 15.24
C LEU A 407 -10.70 15.42 15.16
N LEU A 408 -9.98 16.18 15.99
CA LEU A 408 -10.06 17.65 16.05
C LEU A 408 -8.91 18.39 15.33
N TRP A 409 -7.92 17.68 14.77
CA TRP A 409 -6.77 18.31 14.08
C TRP A 409 -6.86 18.32 12.54
N TRP A 410 -7.90 17.70 11.98
CA TRP A 410 -8.13 17.63 10.53
C TRP A 410 -9.17 18.64 10.02
N HIS A 411 -9.88 19.36 10.90
CA HIS A 411 -10.97 20.27 10.54
C HIS A 411 -10.57 21.71 10.15
N LEU A 412 -9.28 22.08 10.13
CA LEU A 412 -8.87 23.49 9.92
C LEU A 412 -7.97 23.76 8.71
N VAL A 413 -7.63 22.76 7.88
CA VAL A 413 -6.65 22.94 6.79
C VAL A 413 -7.27 22.86 5.39
N MET A 414 -8.52 22.43 5.24
CA MET A 414 -9.06 22.19 3.89
C MET A 414 -10.12 23.14 3.37
N ASN A 415 -10.65 24.14 4.08
CA ASN A 415 -11.28 25.33 3.46
C ASN A 415 -11.76 26.32 4.54
N SER A 416 -11.58 27.63 4.33
CA SER A 416 -12.59 28.67 4.61
C SER A 416 -12.22 30.03 4.02
N PRO A 417 -13.19 30.84 3.54
CA PRO A 417 -12.98 32.06 2.76
C PRO A 417 -12.85 33.33 3.63
N GLN A 418 -12.47 34.42 2.98
CA GLN A 418 -12.16 35.73 3.56
C GLN A 418 -13.36 36.43 4.23
N HIS A 419 -13.13 37.10 5.37
CA HIS A 419 -13.57 38.49 5.55
C HIS A 419 -12.74 39.30 6.58
N ASN A 420 -12.21 40.42 6.08
CA ASN A 420 -11.68 41.66 6.67
C ASN A 420 -11.82 41.96 8.19
N ARG A 421 -10.70 42.10 8.93
CA ARG A 421 -10.08 43.36 9.46
C ARG A 421 -9.01 43.08 10.56
N PRO A 422 -8.08 44.02 10.83
CA PRO A 422 -6.66 43.72 11.00
C PRO A 422 -6.17 43.71 12.45
N SER A 423 -5.00 43.11 12.62
CA SER A 423 -3.99 43.24 13.69
C SER A 423 -3.75 41.96 14.51
N GLN A 424 -2.46 41.58 14.50
CA GLN A 424 -1.81 40.53 15.30
C GLN A 424 -2.09 39.06 14.94
N MET A 425 -1.45 38.58 13.87
CA MET A 425 -1.10 37.16 13.75
C MET A 425 0.24 37.02 13.03
N SER A 426 1.28 36.69 13.81
CA SER A 426 2.62 36.35 13.37
C SER A 426 2.97 35.03 14.03
N SER A 427 3.58 34.12 13.25
CA SER A 427 4.06 32.77 13.59
C SER A 427 3.01 31.66 13.51
N TYR A 428 3.36 30.54 12.85
CA TYR A 428 2.52 29.34 12.83
C TYR A 428 2.34 28.74 11.44
N PHE A 429 3.44 28.51 10.73
CA PHE A 429 3.50 27.56 9.64
C PHE A 429 4.85 26.81 10.01
N VAL A 430 4.92 25.46 10.09
CA VAL A 430 5.94 24.46 9.56
C VAL A 430 5.29 23.09 9.82
N PRO A 431 5.23 22.14 8.88
CA PRO A 431 4.78 20.78 9.19
C PRO A 431 5.82 20.10 10.09
N ASP A 432 5.55 20.03 11.40
CA ASP A 432 6.33 19.24 12.36
C ASP A 432 5.91 17.77 12.25
N GLY A 433 6.62 17.04 11.39
CA GLY A 433 6.61 15.59 11.30
C GLY A 433 8.01 15.03 11.52
N LEU A 434 8.71 15.53 12.55
CA LEU A 434 10.00 14.97 13.01
C LEU A 434 10.35 15.47 14.42
N GLN A 435 9.50 15.27 15.44
CA GLN A 435 9.94 15.25 16.86
C GLN A 435 9.08 14.28 17.69
N ALA A 436 9.77 13.46 18.48
CA ALA A 436 9.21 12.55 19.46
C ALA A 436 8.79 13.30 20.74
N ASN A 437 7.74 12.79 21.39
CA ASN A 437 7.21 13.03 22.75
C ASN A 437 7.88 14.10 23.63
N SER A 438 7.09 15.08 24.08
CA SER A 438 7.00 15.42 25.51
C SER A 438 5.73 16.24 25.79
N THR A 439 5.05 15.88 26.86
CA THR A 439 3.76 16.38 27.35
C THR A 439 3.84 17.79 27.95
N SER A 440 2.66 18.40 28.07
CA SER A 440 2.33 19.79 28.45
C SER A 440 2.96 20.34 29.73
N GLU A 441 3.18 21.66 29.78
CA GLU A 441 2.74 22.50 30.91
C GLU A 441 2.64 23.99 30.51
N ARG A 442 1.56 24.65 30.93
CA ARG A 442 1.26 26.08 30.72
C ARG A 442 1.77 26.91 31.91
N VAL A 443 2.42 28.03 31.56
CA VAL A 443 2.36 29.40 32.15
C VAL A 443 2.50 29.57 33.67
N TYR A 444 3.54 30.29 34.11
CA TYR A 444 3.43 31.53 34.92
C TYR A 444 4.76 32.31 34.89
N GLU A 445 4.70 33.59 34.52
CA GLU A 445 5.81 34.54 34.66
C GLU A 445 6.07 34.86 36.14
N GLY A 446 7.35 34.81 36.55
CA GLY A 446 7.76 35.14 37.91
C GLY A 446 9.28 35.32 38.00
N ARG A 447 9.70 36.59 37.92
CA ARG A 447 11.00 37.12 38.34
C ARG A 447 11.45 36.48 39.67
N LEU A 448 12.65 35.88 39.74
CA LEU A 448 13.48 35.79 40.95
C LEU A 448 14.88 35.25 40.60
N GLU A 449 15.87 36.07 40.91
CA GLU A 449 17.28 35.69 41.07
C GLU A 449 17.39 34.67 42.21
N HIS A 450 18.13 33.57 42.03
CA HIS A 450 19.16 33.12 42.98
C HIS A 450 19.84 31.81 42.56
N LYS A 451 21.18 31.90 42.45
CA LYS A 451 22.22 30.90 42.76
C LYS A 451 21.78 29.44 42.92
N GLU A 452 22.28 28.58 42.03
CA GLU A 452 22.61 27.20 42.40
C GLU A 452 24.09 26.88 42.17
N ARG A 453 24.64 26.28 43.23
CA ARG A 453 26.03 25.93 43.45
C ARG A 453 26.42 24.69 42.65
N SER A 454 27.63 24.77 42.14
CA SER A 454 28.54 23.68 41.77
C SER A 454 28.36 22.35 42.55
N MET A 455 28.20 21.26 41.80
CA MET A 455 28.89 20.00 42.11
C MET A 455 29.92 19.75 41.00
N GLN A 456 31.18 20.00 41.33
CA GLN A 456 32.33 19.63 40.53
C GLN A 456 32.52 18.11 40.59
N VAL A 457 32.60 17.49 39.42
CA VAL A 457 33.39 16.27 39.23
C VAL A 457 34.52 16.69 38.29
N ASP A 458 35.70 16.88 38.87
CA ASP A 458 36.92 17.22 38.13
C ASP A 458 37.32 16.05 37.22
N SER A 459 37.28 16.30 35.91
CA SER A 459 38.02 15.56 34.90
C SER A 459 38.90 16.55 34.15
N PRO A 460 40.24 16.45 34.17
CA PRO A 460 41.10 17.43 33.55
C PRO A 460 41.20 17.16 32.04
N GLY A 461 40.74 18.12 31.23
CA GLY A 461 41.12 18.23 29.82
C GLY A 461 40.01 18.05 28.80
N ALA A 462 39.09 19.01 28.69
CA ALA A 462 38.37 19.27 27.45
C ALA A 462 38.41 20.78 27.19
N THR A 463 39.15 21.19 26.17
CA THR A 463 39.13 22.58 25.70
C THR A 463 37.74 22.88 25.12
N ASP A 464 37.25 24.13 25.21
CA ASP A 464 35.96 24.62 24.64
C ASP A 464 35.73 24.23 23.15
N ALA A 465 36.78 23.77 22.46
CA ALA A 465 36.77 23.26 21.10
C ALA A 465 36.06 21.90 20.90
N ASP A 466 35.88 21.08 21.95
CA ASP A 466 35.30 19.73 21.84
C ASP A 466 33.77 19.68 22.00
N THR A 467 33.14 20.80 22.33
CA THR A 467 31.68 20.88 22.50
C THR A 467 30.98 20.77 21.15
N MET A 468 30.37 19.63 20.85
CA MET A 468 29.58 19.42 19.63
C MET A 468 28.17 20.02 19.78
N THR A 469 27.68 20.70 18.74
CA THR A 469 26.32 21.24 18.64
C THR A 469 25.57 20.61 17.47
N LEU A 470 24.27 20.39 17.64
CA LEU A 470 23.37 19.91 16.59
C LEU A 470 22.76 21.09 15.84
N GLY A 471 22.78 21.04 14.50
CA GLY A 471 22.07 21.99 13.65
C GLY A 471 21.50 21.35 12.39
N LYS A 472 20.55 22.04 11.76
CA LYS A 472 19.90 21.60 10.52
C LYS A 472 20.55 22.26 9.32
N CYS A 473 20.74 21.50 8.24
CA CYS A 473 21.16 22.10 6.97
C CYS A 473 20.02 22.92 6.36
N ILE A 474 20.28 24.17 5.96
CA ILE A 474 19.32 25.09 5.34
C ILE A 474 18.78 24.63 3.99
N CYS A 475 19.40 23.62 3.35
CA CYS A 475 19.06 23.17 2.01
C CYS A 475 18.38 21.78 1.99
N CYS A 476 18.81 20.84 2.82
CA CYS A 476 18.26 19.46 2.82
C CYS A 476 17.61 19.08 4.15
N ASN A 477 17.57 19.99 5.11
CA ASN A 477 17.01 19.82 6.45
C ASN A 477 17.65 18.69 7.30
N SER A 478 18.71 18.05 6.83
CA SER A 478 19.41 17.00 7.60
C SER A 478 19.99 17.56 8.89
N ARG A 479 19.79 16.84 10.01
CA ARG A 479 20.40 17.14 11.30
C ARG A 479 21.84 16.66 11.31
N LEU A 480 22.76 17.55 11.68
CA LEU A 480 24.20 17.33 11.66
C LEU A 480 24.82 17.83 12.96
N SER A 481 25.80 17.08 13.46
CA SER A 481 26.64 17.49 14.59
C SER A 481 27.90 18.19 14.07
N PHE A 482 28.26 19.32 14.65
CA PHE A 482 29.47 20.07 14.33
C PHE A 482 30.00 20.82 15.56
N PRO A 483 31.29 21.17 15.63
CA PRO A 483 31.86 21.85 16.80
C PRO A 483 31.23 23.23 17.03
N ALA A 484 30.90 23.59 18.27
CA ALA A 484 30.24 24.86 18.63
C ALA A 484 31.05 26.12 18.25
N THR A 485 32.36 25.94 18.04
CA THR A 485 33.31 27.00 17.72
C THR A 485 33.31 27.41 16.24
N VAL A 486 32.79 26.57 15.33
CA VAL A 486 32.87 26.87 13.89
C VAL A 486 31.90 27.96 13.46
N ALA A 487 32.36 28.85 12.57
CA ALA A 487 31.51 29.89 11.98
C ALA A 487 30.59 29.33 10.87
N SER A 488 30.95 28.19 10.29
CA SER A 488 30.16 27.49 9.27
C SER A 488 30.50 26.00 9.21
N PHE A 489 29.59 25.19 8.67
CA PHE A 489 29.81 23.75 8.45
C PHE A 489 29.31 23.31 7.06
N ARG A 490 30.00 22.33 6.47
CA ARG A 490 29.59 21.70 5.21
C ARG A 490 28.67 20.51 5.50
N CYS A 491 27.47 20.52 4.94
CA CYS A 491 26.53 19.40 5.04
C CYS A 491 27.07 18.17 4.32
N THR A 492 27.16 17.04 5.01
CA THR A 492 27.62 15.75 4.43
C THR A 492 26.60 15.13 3.47
N VAL A 493 25.33 15.51 3.55
CA VAL A 493 24.23 14.98 2.72
C VAL A 493 24.09 15.71 1.38
N CYS A 494 24.14 17.05 1.38
CA CYS A 494 23.92 17.86 0.16
C CYS A 494 25.12 18.73 -0.26
N GLY A 495 26.18 18.77 0.55
CA GLY A 495 27.39 19.56 0.28
C GLY A 495 27.24 21.08 0.49
N THR A 496 26.06 21.57 0.86
CA THR A 496 25.81 23.00 1.15
C THR A 496 26.59 23.43 2.39
N ILE A 497 27.23 24.59 2.32
CA ILE A 497 27.92 25.24 3.42
C ILE A 497 26.90 26.12 4.15
N ASN A 498 26.73 25.88 5.45
CA ASN A 498 25.78 26.57 6.31
C ASN A 498 26.56 27.52 7.22
N ASP A 499 26.30 28.82 7.13
CA ASP A 499 26.91 29.81 8.00
C ASP A 499 26.13 29.88 9.34
N VAL A 500 26.78 29.52 10.45
CA VAL A 500 26.19 29.43 11.80
C VAL A 500 26.20 30.79 12.50
N ARG A 501 27.25 31.58 12.28
CA ARG A 501 27.38 32.95 12.79
C ARG A 501 27.21 33.92 11.64
N THR A 502 26.37 34.96 11.81
CA THR A 502 26.25 36.04 10.81
C THR A 502 27.59 36.74 10.63
N ARG A 503 28.24 36.53 9.48
CA ARG A 503 29.39 37.34 9.06
C ARG A 503 28.92 38.79 8.94
N ARG A 504 29.52 39.74 9.67
CA ARG A 504 29.25 41.17 9.48
C ARG A 504 29.56 41.54 8.02
N SER A 505 28.55 41.99 7.28
CA SER A 505 28.63 42.37 5.87
C SER A 505 29.65 43.51 5.66
N ARG A 506 30.50 43.39 4.63
CA ARG A 506 31.40 44.47 4.19
C ARG A 506 30.65 45.61 3.49
N PHE A 507 29.42 45.38 3.01
CA PHE A 507 28.59 46.36 2.29
C PHE A 507 28.05 47.49 3.17
N LYS A 508 28.06 47.34 4.51
CA LYS A 508 27.52 48.36 5.45
C LYS A 508 28.55 49.37 5.96
N ARG A 509 29.83 49.27 5.60
CA ARG A 509 30.89 50.12 6.17
C ARG A 509 31.02 51.51 5.54
N SER A 510 30.33 51.83 4.44
CA SER A 510 30.48 53.12 3.74
C SER A 510 29.44 54.20 4.07
N ARG A 511 28.52 53.98 5.03
CA ARG A 511 27.51 55.00 5.42
C ARG A 511 27.76 55.72 6.74
N MET A 512 28.88 55.49 7.42
CA MET A 512 29.25 56.28 8.60
C MET A 512 30.73 56.65 8.53
N SER A 513 30.97 57.95 8.45
CA SER A 513 32.26 58.64 8.53
C SER A 513 33.05 58.26 9.77
N ASP A 514 34.35 58.04 9.61
CA ASP A 514 35.37 58.68 10.46
C ASP A 514 36.76 58.59 9.81
N ALA A 515 37.45 59.71 9.84
CA ALA A 515 38.76 59.95 9.26
C ALA A 515 39.87 59.48 10.22
N SER A 516 40.87 58.75 9.70
CA SER A 516 42.31 58.96 9.96
C SER A 516 43.16 57.78 9.45
N ASP A 517 44.18 58.12 8.67
CA ASP A 517 45.49 57.46 8.46
C ASP A 517 45.59 55.96 8.14
N SER A 518 46.00 55.66 6.90
CA SER A 518 47.38 55.20 6.62
C SER A 518 47.55 54.97 5.11
N MET A 519 48.61 55.53 4.54
CA MET A 519 49.08 55.26 3.17
C MET A 519 49.51 53.81 3.01
N ASP A 520 48.99 53.11 2.00
CA ASP A 520 49.74 52.08 1.29
C ASP A 520 49.25 51.87 -0.16
N VAL A 521 50.19 51.52 -1.03
CA VAL A 521 50.18 51.82 -2.47
C VAL A 521 49.66 50.66 -3.34
N SER A 522 48.89 51.03 -4.37
CA SER A 522 48.59 50.30 -5.63
C SER A 522 47.79 48.98 -5.59
N SER A 523 46.50 49.09 -5.91
CA SER A 523 45.67 48.05 -6.56
C SER A 523 44.65 48.77 -7.47
N PRO A 524 44.25 48.21 -8.63
CA PRO A 524 43.32 48.88 -9.54
C PRO A 524 41.98 49.07 -8.83
N SER A 525 41.48 50.31 -8.83
CA SER A 525 40.19 50.68 -8.28
C SER A 525 39.05 50.05 -9.09
N PHE A 526 38.63 48.83 -8.73
CA PHE A 526 37.30 48.35 -9.09
C PHE A 526 36.29 49.16 -8.26
N GLY A 527 35.38 49.89 -8.92
CA GLY A 527 34.30 50.63 -8.26
C GLY A 527 33.43 49.71 -7.38
N GLU A 528 32.64 50.31 -6.48
CA GLU A 528 31.72 49.56 -5.62
C GLU A 528 30.79 48.65 -6.45
N PRO A 529 30.47 47.42 -6.01
CA PRO A 529 29.60 46.53 -6.76
C PRO A 529 28.18 47.11 -6.88
N GLU A 530 27.75 47.43 -8.09
CA GLU A 530 26.41 47.97 -8.36
C GLU A 530 25.40 46.85 -8.67
N PRO A 531 24.15 46.91 -8.16
CA PRO A 531 23.12 45.93 -8.50
C PRO A 531 22.81 45.87 -10.00
N LEU A 532 22.78 44.67 -10.56
CA LEU A 532 22.41 44.46 -11.95
C LEU A 532 20.95 44.85 -12.23
N THR A 533 20.72 45.58 -13.33
CA THR A 533 19.40 45.95 -13.86
C THR A 533 19.32 45.61 -15.35
N LEU A 534 18.11 45.51 -15.91
CA LEU A 534 17.94 45.29 -17.35
C LEU A 534 18.62 46.41 -18.18
N ARG A 535 18.51 47.65 -17.70
CA ARG A 535 19.17 48.80 -18.32
C ARG A 535 20.69 48.62 -18.34
N ARG A 536 21.29 48.26 -17.20
CA ARG A 536 22.75 48.05 -17.10
C ARG A 536 23.23 46.93 -18.02
N ILE A 537 22.48 45.84 -18.14
CA ILE A 537 22.79 44.75 -19.09
C ILE A 537 22.80 45.28 -20.53
N LYS A 538 21.77 46.04 -20.93
CA LYS A 538 21.69 46.63 -22.28
C LYS A 538 22.82 47.62 -22.55
N GLU A 539 23.19 48.45 -21.57
CA GLU A 539 24.30 49.39 -21.68
C GLU A 539 25.64 48.66 -21.88
N LEU A 540 25.89 47.59 -21.12
CA LEU A 540 27.11 46.78 -21.26
C LEU A 540 27.19 46.05 -22.61
N ILE A 541 26.05 45.59 -23.15
CA ILE A 541 25.99 45.00 -24.49
C ILE A 541 26.26 46.08 -25.56
N ALA A 542 25.61 47.24 -25.45
CA ALA A 542 25.74 48.32 -26.44
C ALA A 542 27.13 48.97 -26.46
N LEU A 543 27.83 49.01 -25.31
CA LEU A 543 29.23 49.46 -25.22
C LEU A 543 30.15 48.59 -26.08
N GLU A 544 29.86 47.30 -26.19
CA GLU A 544 30.66 46.38 -26.99
C GLU A 544 30.34 46.45 -28.47
N ASP A 545 29.05 46.58 -28.83
CA ASP A 545 28.63 46.81 -30.22
C ASP A 545 29.27 48.09 -30.81
N MET A 546 29.51 49.12 -29.97
CA MET A 546 30.21 50.35 -30.37
C MET A 546 31.75 50.18 -30.50
N MET A 547 32.34 49.23 -29.78
CA MET A 547 33.79 48.94 -29.84
C MET A 547 34.14 48.04 -31.05
N ASP A 548 33.24 47.14 -31.46
CA ASP A 548 33.40 46.31 -32.66
C ASP A 548 33.22 47.09 -33.98
N GLY A 549 32.51 48.24 -33.96
CA GLY A 549 32.30 49.10 -35.13
C GLY A 549 33.51 49.92 -35.60
N TYR A 550 34.63 49.92 -34.86
CA TYR A 550 35.84 50.71 -35.17
C TYR A 550 37.02 49.90 -35.75
N SER A 551 36.90 48.58 -35.90
CA SER A 551 37.99 47.73 -36.40
C SER A 551 37.86 47.40 -37.88
N ASP A 552 38.56 48.16 -38.74
CA ASP A 552 38.53 48.02 -40.21
C ASP A 552 39.54 46.97 -40.75
N SER A 553 39.75 45.86 -40.03
CA SER A 553 40.70 44.81 -40.47
C SER A 553 40.15 43.38 -40.30
N PRO A 554 40.17 42.54 -41.35
CA PRO A 554 39.66 41.17 -41.27
C PRO A 554 40.80 40.23 -40.86
N LYS A 555 40.91 39.89 -39.56
CA LYS A 555 41.47 38.62 -39.06
C LYS A 555 41.48 38.59 -37.52
N ALA A 556 41.05 37.44 -37.00
CA ALA A 556 40.91 37.04 -35.59
C ALA A 556 39.63 37.54 -34.91
N VAL A 557 38.74 36.59 -34.59
CA VAL A 557 37.62 36.77 -33.65
C VAL A 557 38.22 37.30 -32.33
N PRO A 558 37.82 38.47 -31.82
CA PRO A 558 38.38 38.99 -30.58
C PRO A 558 37.95 38.10 -29.41
N THR A 559 38.93 37.43 -28.80
CA THR A 559 38.80 36.58 -27.60
C THR A 559 38.43 37.36 -26.33
N GLY A 560 37.98 38.61 -26.45
CA GLY A 560 37.69 39.57 -25.36
C GLY A 560 36.30 40.20 -25.41
N THR A 561 35.38 39.63 -26.20
CA THR A 561 33.96 40.04 -26.27
C THR A 561 33.24 39.69 -24.95
N PHE A 562 32.46 40.62 -24.41
CA PHE A 562 31.66 40.49 -23.19
C PHE A 562 32.42 40.46 -21.84
N LEU A 563 33.68 40.93 -21.75
CA LEU A 563 34.48 40.85 -20.50
C LEU A 563 33.85 41.60 -19.31
N GLU A 564 33.38 42.83 -19.53
CA GLU A 564 32.76 43.63 -18.46
C GLU A 564 31.41 43.05 -18.05
N LEU A 565 30.62 42.59 -19.03
CA LEU A 565 29.36 41.92 -18.77
C LEU A 565 29.56 40.59 -18.05
N GLU A 566 30.56 39.80 -18.44
CA GLU A 566 30.92 38.53 -17.80
C GLU A 566 31.31 38.76 -16.34
N ALA A 567 32.11 39.80 -16.07
CA ALA A 567 32.49 40.18 -14.70
C ALA A 567 31.27 40.61 -13.88
N ALA A 568 30.38 41.45 -14.42
CA ALA A 568 29.16 41.89 -13.76
C ALA A 568 28.20 40.73 -13.47
N VAL A 569 28.04 39.80 -14.42
CA VAL A 569 27.24 38.58 -14.28
C VAL A 569 27.83 37.68 -13.19
N LYS A 570 29.15 37.43 -13.20
CA LYS A 570 29.82 36.61 -12.17
C LYS A 570 29.67 37.22 -10.77
N GLN A 571 29.86 38.53 -10.66
CA GLN A 571 29.78 39.24 -9.39
C GLN A 571 28.36 39.22 -8.82
N THR A 572 27.36 39.50 -9.67
CA THR A 572 25.95 39.55 -9.27
C THR A 572 25.42 38.15 -8.93
N PHE A 573 25.47 37.22 -9.88
CA PHE A 573 24.89 35.89 -9.69
C PHE A 573 25.70 34.99 -8.73
N GLY A 574 26.92 35.40 -8.35
CA GLY A 574 27.75 34.74 -7.34
C GLY A 574 27.59 35.29 -5.92
N ASN A 575 26.80 36.35 -5.72
CA ASN A 575 26.64 37.03 -4.42
C ASN A 575 25.16 37.24 -4.08
N TRP A 576 24.70 36.65 -2.98
CA TRP A 576 23.29 36.71 -2.59
C TRP A 576 22.85 38.15 -2.26
N GLU A 577 23.69 38.97 -1.61
CA GLU A 577 23.34 40.35 -1.25
C GLU A 577 23.12 41.19 -2.51
N LEU A 578 24.02 41.02 -3.50
CA LEU A 578 23.98 41.78 -4.75
C LEU A 578 22.81 41.33 -5.63
N LEU A 579 22.63 40.02 -5.83
CA LEU A 579 21.50 39.49 -6.59
C LEU A 579 20.16 39.84 -5.94
N ASN A 580 20.09 39.90 -4.61
CA ASN A 580 18.89 40.29 -3.88
C ASN A 580 18.59 41.79 -3.98
N ALA A 581 19.59 42.63 -4.30
CA ALA A 581 19.42 44.06 -4.58
C ALA A 581 19.14 44.34 -6.08
N SER A 582 19.46 43.41 -6.96
CA SER A 582 19.21 43.50 -8.41
C SER A 582 17.73 43.42 -8.76
N PHE A 583 17.38 44.02 -9.91
CA PHE A 583 16.01 44.01 -10.46
C PHE A 583 14.91 44.49 -9.50
N SER A 584 15.24 45.43 -8.60
CA SER A 584 14.24 46.01 -7.69
C SER A 584 13.21 46.84 -8.47
N ASN A 585 11.94 46.73 -8.08
CA ASN A 585 10.89 47.64 -8.53
C ASN A 585 10.70 48.85 -7.60
N HIS A 586 11.59 49.02 -6.62
CA HIS A 586 11.57 50.08 -5.60
C HIS A 586 10.31 50.11 -4.71
N ARG A 587 9.52 49.04 -4.70
CA ARG A 587 8.37 48.88 -3.79
C ARG A 587 8.76 48.10 -2.54
N GLU A 588 8.04 48.37 -1.45
CA GLU A 588 8.21 47.63 -0.21
C GLU A 588 7.75 46.17 -0.37
N VAL A 589 8.50 45.23 0.24
CA VAL A 589 8.14 43.81 0.20
C VAL A 589 6.93 43.56 1.10
N THR A 590 5.82 43.14 0.50
CA THR A 590 4.56 42.81 1.19
C THR A 590 4.08 41.41 0.80
N LEU A 591 2.94 40.96 1.33
CA LEU A 591 2.35 39.68 0.96
C LEU A 591 2.02 39.61 -0.54
N THR A 592 1.71 40.73 -1.17
CA THR A 592 1.31 40.79 -2.59
C THR A 592 2.39 41.34 -3.51
N GLU A 593 3.48 41.87 -2.96
CA GLU A 593 4.55 42.56 -3.70
C GLU A 593 5.92 42.01 -3.28
N PRO A 594 6.62 41.24 -4.15
CA PRO A 594 7.93 40.68 -3.83
C PRO A 594 9.05 41.74 -3.80
N GLY A 595 8.82 42.97 -4.28
CA GLY A 595 9.85 44.00 -4.36
C GLY A 595 10.87 43.76 -5.48
N VAL A 596 10.50 42.94 -6.46
CA VAL A 596 11.29 42.54 -7.65
C VAL A 596 10.44 42.73 -8.90
N ASP A 597 10.99 43.36 -9.93
CA ASP A 597 10.37 43.45 -11.24
C ASP A 597 10.58 42.14 -12.02
N LEU A 598 9.67 41.17 -11.85
CA LEU A 598 9.77 39.86 -12.50
C LEU A 598 9.70 39.94 -14.03
N VAL A 599 9.09 40.98 -14.59
CA VAL A 599 9.06 41.20 -16.04
C VAL A 599 10.46 41.56 -16.53
N GLN A 600 11.13 42.50 -15.86
CA GLN A 600 12.52 42.83 -16.17
C GLN A 600 13.47 41.65 -15.94
N VAL A 601 13.26 40.83 -14.91
CA VAL A 601 14.06 39.62 -14.68
C VAL A 601 13.95 38.66 -15.87
N ARG A 602 12.74 38.38 -16.35
CA ARG A 602 12.52 37.48 -17.50
C ARG A 602 13.14 38.06 -18.78
N GLN A 603 13.00 39.36 -19.01
CA GLN A 603 13.65 40.05 -20.14
C GLN A 603 15.18 39.98 -20.04
N ALA A 604 15.73 40.17 -18.85
CA ALA A 604 17.17 40.06 -18.61
C ALA A 604 17.70 38.66 -18.89
N TYR A 605 17.01 37.61 -18.40
CA TYR A 605 17.39 36.23 -18.74
C TYR A 605 17.32 35.94 -20.23
N ASN A 606 16.26 36.38 -20.91
CA ASN A 606 16.13 36.19 -22.36
C ASN A 606 17.27 36.85 -23.14
N LEU A 607 17.70 38.06 -22.73
CA LEU A 607 18.87 38.70 -23.32
C LEU A 607 20.15 37.91 -23.04
N LEU A 608 20.41 37.57 -21.77
CA LEU A 608 21.64 36.86 -21.37
C LEU A 608 21.78 35.48 -22.05
N ILE A 609 20.67 34.80 -22.33
CA ILE A 609 20.66 33.49 -23.00
C ILE A 609 20.91 33.61 -24.51
N GLY A 610 20.59 34.76 -25.11
CA GLY A 610 20.91 35.05 -26.52
C GLY A 610 22.38 35.41 -26.76
N LEU A 611 23.18 35.58 -25.70
CA LEU A 611 24.60 35.96 -25.77
C LEU A 611 25.53 34.74 -25.92
N PRO A 612 26.83 34.96 -26.23
CA PRO A 612 27.81 33.89 -26.34
C PRO A 612 27.86 32.96 -25.11
N VAL A 613 28.18 31.68 -25.37
CA VAL A 613 28.11 30.58 -24.39
C VAL A 613 28.94 30.84 -23.11
N ASN A 614 30.04 31.62 -23.18
CA ASN A 614 30.82 31.98 -21.99
C ASN A 614 30.00 32.79 -20.98
N ILE A 615 29.10 33.67 -21.42
CA ILE A 615 28.23 34.47 -20.54
C ILE A 615 27.17 33.60 -19.88
N VAL A 616 26.52 32.73 -20.66
CA VAL A 616 25.56 31.75 -20.15
C VAL A 616 26.21 30.84 -19.11
N ARG A 617 27.41 30.31 -19.41
CA ARG A 617 28.17 29.47 -18.48
C ARG A 617 28.61 30.23 -17.23
N ALA A 618 29.05 31.47 -17.37
CA ALA A 618 29.44 32.32 -16.25
C ALA A 618 28.26 32.55 -15.30
N MET A 619 27.07 32.84 -15.83
CA MET A 619 25.83 32.97 -15.07
C MET A 619 25.49 31.67 -14.34
N MET A 620 25.38 30.54 -15.06
CA MET A 620 24.97 29.25 -14.48
C MET A 620 25.97 28.74 -13.43
N THR A 621 27.27 28.89 -13.67
CA THR A 621 28.32 28.52 -12.72
C THR A 621 28.24 29.38 -11.46
N SER A 622 28.01 30.69 -11.61
CA SER A 622 27.89 31.62 -10.47
C SER A 622 26.67 31.31 -9.61
N ILE A 623 25.53 30.97 -10.24
CA ILE A 623 24.32 30.54 -9.51
C ILE A 623 24.58 29.23 -8.74
N ASP A 624 25.24 28.22 -9.31
CA ASP A 624 25.55 26.98 -8.57
C ASP A 624 26.51 27.25 -7.40
N ILE A 625 27.51 28.12 -7.57
CA ILE A 625 28.42 28.53 -6.49
C ILE A 625 27.65 29.23 -5.37
N LEU A 626 26.80 30.19 -5.73
CA LEU A 626 25.94 30.92 -4.80
C LEU A 626 25.08 29.97 -3.96
N LEU A 627 24.36 29.06 -4.63
CA LEU A 627 23.45 28.12 -3.95
C LEU A 627 24.19 27.06 -3.10
N ARG A 628 25.49 26.83 -3.31
CA ARG A 628 26.33 25.99 -2.43
C ARG A 628 26.65 26.66 -1.10
N ARG A 629 26.60 28.00 -1.04
CA ARG A 629 26.79 28.79 0.19
C ARG A 629 25.96 30.08 0.10
N PRO A 630 24.63 30.01 0.29
CA PRO A 630 23.72 31.14 0.08
C PRO A 630 23.82 32.23 1.16
N GLY A 631 24.82 32.17 2.05
CA GLY A 631 25.05 33.13 3.12
C GLY A 631 24.35 32.74 4.43
N PRO A 632 23.80 33.72 5.18
CA PRO A 632 23.19 33.49 6.49
C PRO A 632 21.86 32.73 6.40
N VAL A 633 21.37 32.27 7.55
CA VAL A 633 20.03 31.67 7.65
C VAL A 633 18.97 32.69 7.23
N LEU A 634 18.20 32.36 6.20
CA LEU A 634 17.13 33.20 5.63
C LEU A 634 15.95 33.27 6.61
N ARG A 635 15.67 34.46 7.16
CA ARG A 635 14.62 34.66 8.16
C ARG A 635 13.63 35.76 7.78
N LYS A 636 14.03 36.68 6.90
CA LYS A 636 13.22 37.85 6.54
C LYS A 636 12.71 37.76 5.10
N LYS A 637 11.55 38.35 4.84
CA LYS A 637 10.90 38.38 3.51
C LYS A 637 11.77 39.07 2.45
N GLU A 638 12.58 40.04 2.84
CA GLU A 638 13.49 40.75 1.93
C GLU A 638 14.69 39.89 1.50
N GLU A 639 15.06 38.88 2.29
CA GLU A 639 16.25 38.05 2.06
C GLU A 639 16.01 36.94 1.03
N ILE A 640 14.76 36.65 0.66
CA ILE A 640 14.40 35.54 -0.24
C ILE A 640 14.16 35.99 -1.69
N ARG A 641 14.32 37.27 -2.03
CA ARG A 641 14.05 37.80 -3.39
C ARG A 641 14.96 37.17 -4.44
N PHE A 642 16.23 36.94 -4.10
CA PHE A 642 17.16 36.25 -5.01
C PHE A 642 16.71 34.82 -5.39
N LEU A 643 15.98 34.12 -4.52
CA LEU A 643 15.43 32.80 -4.84
C LEU A 643 14.34 32.91 -5.92
N VAL A 644 13.49 33.93 -5.84
CA VAL A 644 12.45 34.20 -6.84
C VAL A 644 13.10 34.58 -8.18
N ILE A 645 14.16 35.40 -8.15
CA ILE A 645 14.94 35.75 -9.36
C ILE A 645 15.51 34.47 -10.00
N ILE A 646 16.15 33.59 -9.23
CA ILE A 646 16.72 32.33 -9.75
C ILE A 646 15.64 31.42 -10.34
N LEU A 647 14.46 31.34 -9.71
CA LEU A 647 13.33 30.53 -10.21
C LEU A 647 12.80 31.03 -11.56
N GLU A 648 13.05 32.28 -11.95
CA GLU A 648 12.70 32.82 -13.27
C GLU A 648 13.68 32.44 -14.39
N ASN A 649 14.80 31.77 -14.08
CA ASN A 649 15.75 31.33 -15.09
C ASN A 649 15.14 30.19 -15.96
N PRO A 650 14.93 30.40 -17.27
CA PRO A 650 14.31 29.39 -18.14
C PRO A 650 15.23 28.19 -18.42
N LEU A 651 16.55 28.33 -18.20
CA LEU A 651 17.51 27.22 -18.35
C LEU A 651 17.36 26.14 -17.26
N LEU A 652 16.52 26.35 -16.24
CA LEU A 652 16.18 25.30 -15.28
C LEU A 652 15.35 24.18 -15.92
N ALA A 653 14.54 24.51 -16.94
CA ALA A 653 13.66 23.58 -17.64
C ALA A 653 14.18 23.13 -19.01
N GLN A 654 15.04 23.92 -19.67
CA GLN A 654 15.50 23.66 -21.04
C GLN A 654 16.83 22.87 -21.11
N HIS A 655 16.92 21.89 -22.02
CA HIS A 655 18.08 20.99 -22.21
C HIS A 655 18.85 21.27 -23.50
N ASN A 656 19.02 22.52 -23.88
CA ASN A 656 19.54 22.86 -25.21
C ASN A 656 21.04 22.55 -25.39
N TYR A 657 21.77 22.29 -24.30
CA TYR A 657 23.21 22.00 -24.32
C TYR A 657 23.57 20.76 -23.49
N PRO A 658 23.90 19.62 -24.12
CA PRO A 658 24.28 18.38 -23.42
C PRO A 658 25.48 18.55 -22.47
N GLN A 659 26.44 19.41 -22.82
CA GLN A 659 27.64 19.69 -22.01
C GLN A 659 27.34 20.50 -20.74
N GLU A 660 26.20 21.21 -20.68
CA GLU A 660 25.82 22.07 -19.55
C GLU A 660 24.68 21.47 -18.71
N SER A 661 24.23 20.27 -19.08
CA SER A 661 23.17 19.50 -18.39
C SER A 661 23.47 19.15 -16.92
N GLN A 662 24.70 19.37 -16.47
CA GLN A 662 25.07 19.21 -15.06
C GLN A 662 24.64 20.40 -14.19
N TYR A 663 24.56 21.61 -14.74
CA TYR A 663 24.32 22.82 -13.97
C TYR A 663 22.85 22.96 -13.59
N HIS A 664 21.92 22.74 -14.53
CA HIS A 664 20.48 22.94 -14.26
C HIS A 664 19.98 22.01 -13.15
N HIS A 665 20.34 20.72 -13.15
CA HIS A 665 19.95 19.79 -12.07
C HIS A 665 20.55 20.18 -10.72
N ASN A 666 21.78 20.71 -10.70
CA ASN A 666 22.45 21.15 -9.48
C ASN A 666 21.84 22.42 -8.90
N ILE A 667 21.44 23.36 -9.77
CA ILE A 667 20.74 24.58 -9.37
C ILE A 667 19.33 24.23 -8.90
N ALA A 668 18.54 23.49 -9.70
CA ALA A 668 17.18 23.08 -9.38
C ALA A 668 17.08 22.36 -8.02
N LYS A 669 17.93 21.35 -7.78
CA LYS A 669 17.91 20.61 -6.51
C LYS A 669 18.21 21.50 -5.30
N ARG A 670 19.07 22.52 -5.45
CA ARG A 670 19.46 23.42 -4.36
C ARG A 670 18.44 24.52 -4.14
N VAL A 671 17.93 25.15 -5.20
CA VAL A 671 16.88 26.17 -5.07
C VAL A 671 15.61 25.56 -4.49
N PHE A 672 15.20 24.36 -4.91
CA PHE A 672 14.08 23.64 -4.29
C PHE A 672 14.37 23.27 -2.84
N GLY A 673 15.60 22.84 -2.54
CA GLY A 673 16.03 22.59 -1.17
C GLY A 673 15.88 23.81 -0.27
N LEU A 674 16.44 24.95 -0.67
CA LEU A 674 16.35 26.20 0.08
C LEU A 674 14.91 26.67 0.24
N VAL A 675 14.13 26.71 -0.84
CA VAL A 675 12.72 27.12 -0.82
C VAL A 675 11.92 26.21 0.11
N SER A 676 12.08 24.88 0.00
CA SER A 676 11.36 23.93 0.85
C SER A 676 11.72 24.06 2.34
N CYS A 677 12.96 24.45 2.66
CA CYS A 677 13.45 24.56 4.04
C CYS A 677 13.25 25.94 4.66
N LEU A 678 12.65 26.90 3.95
CA LEU A 678 12.29 28.20 4.52
C LEU A 678 11.33 28.04 5.71
N SER A 679 11.34 29.05 6.58
CA SER A 679 10.27 29.18 7.55
C SER A 679 8.97 29.36 6.80
N ASN A 680 7.92 28.96 7.44
CA ASN A 680 6.66 28.75 6.75
C ASN A 680 5.85 30.07 6.77
N GLN A 681 6.25 31.04 7.62
CA GLN A 681 5.93 32.45 7.42
C GLN A 681 6.42 32.92 6.04
N LEU A 682 7.65 32.57 5.64
CA LEU A 682 8.17 32.90 4.31
C LEU A 682 7.49 32.08 3.20
N HIS A 683 7.08 30.84 3.47
CA HIS A 683 6.21 30.09 2.56
C HIS A 683 4.89 30.82 2.30
N HIS A 684 4.29 31.43 3.31
CA HIS A 684 3.07 32.21 3.14
C HIS A 684 3.27 33.39 2.16
N TYR A 685 4.41 34.09 2.22
CA TYR A 685 4.76 35.10 1.22
C TYR A 685 4.92 34.49 -0.18
N LEU A 686 5.65 33.38 -0.31
CA LEU A 686 5.85 32.71 -1.61
C LEU A 686 4.53 32.25 -2.25
N VAL A 687 3.62 31.66 -1.47
CA VAL A 687 2.31 31.22 -1.96
C VAL A 687 1.53 32.41 -2.52
N ASN A 688 1.47 33.53 -1.80
CA ASN A 688 0.77 34.73 -2.26
C ASN A 688 1.44 35.36 -3.50
N TRP A 689 2.77 35.31 -3.60
CA TRP A 689 3.48 35.79 -4.79
C TRP A 689 3.25 34.88 -6.00
N PHE A 690 3.27 33.55 -5.82
CA PHE A 690 2.99 32.58 -6.88
C PHE A 690 1.53 32.65 -7.36
N ALA A 691 0.58 32.91 -6.46
CA ALA A 691 -0.84 33.05 -6.81
C ALA A 691 -1.09 34.23 -7.77
N ARG A 692 -0.16 35.19 -7.85
CA ARG A 692 -0.24 36.38 -8.71
C ARG A 692 0.56 36.23 -10.01
N PHE A 693 1.16 35.07 -10.27
CA PHE A 693 1.83 34.82 -11.55
C PHE A 693 0.80 34.79 -12.68
N ASP A 694 1.23 35.06 -13.91
CA ASP A 694 0.41 34.76 -15.07
C ASP A 694 0.33 33.24 -15.28
N THR A 695 -0.79 32.76 -15.83
CA THR A 695 -1.05 31.33 -16.02
C THR A 695 0.07 30.60 -16.76
N VAL A 696 0.67 31.24 -17.77
CA VAL A 696 1.74 30.63 -18.58
C VAL A 696 3.01 30.46 -17.75
N VAL A 697 3.41 31.46 -16.98
CA VAL A 697 4.58 31.34 -16.10
C VAL A 697 4.32 30.38 -14.94
N PHE A 698 3.12 30.42 -14.36
CA PHE A 698 2.73 29.50 -13.29
C PHE A 698 2.83 28.04 -13.76
N ARG A 699 2.24 27.70 -14.92
CA ARG A 699 2.35 26.38 -15.55
C ARG A 699 3.80 25.95 -15.72
N LYS A 700 4.66 26.84 -16.24
CA LYS A 700 6.11 26.54 -16.38
C LYS A 700 6.80 26.21 -15.05
N LYS A 701 6.34 26.76 -13.91
CA LYS A 701 6.89 26.39 -12.59
C LYS A 701 6.42 25.00 -12.14
N VAL A 702 5.16 24.68 -12.38
CA VAL A 702 4.60 23.34 -12.15
C VAL A 702 5.35 22.31 -12.99
N ASP A 703 5.49 22.55 -14.29
CA ASP A 703 6.23 21.69 -15.23
C ASP A 703 7.67 21.48 -14.79
N LEU A 704 8.36 22.53 -14.37
CA LEU A 704 9.75 22.45 -13.91
C LEU A 704 9.90 21.50 -12.71
N ALA A 705 9.04 21.64 -11.70
CA ALA A 705 9.11 20.80 -10.52
C ALA A 705 8.64 19.36 -10.81
N ASN A 706 7.62 19.17 -11.65
CA ASN A 706 7.16 17.87 -12.11
C ASN A 706 8.24 17.14 -12.91
N ALA A 707 8.83 17.78 -13.92
CA ALA A 707 9.92 17.23 -14.72
C ALA A 707 11.13 16.83 -13.85
N PHE A 708 11.42 17.62 -12.80
CA PHE A 708 12.49 17.29 -11.87
C PHE A 708 12.18 16.02 -11.05
N ILE A 709 10.96 15.85 -10.54
CA ILE A 709 10.54 14.63 -9.82
C ILE A 709 10.61 13.43 -10.77
N THR A 710 10.03 13.55 -11.97
CA THR A 710 10.04 12.53 -13.04
C THR A 710 11.47 12.08 -13.35
N TYR A 711 12.38 13.01 -13.65
CA TYR A 711 13.78 12.69 -13.95
C TYR A 711 14.44 11.86 -12.83
N ARG A 712 14.15 12.19 -11.57
CA ARG A 712 14.76 11.53 -10.42
C ARG A 712 14.21 10.14 -10.17
N LEU A 713 12.90 9.96 -10.30
CA LEU A 713 12.27 8.64 -10.26
C LEU A 713 12.77 7.76 -11.40
N SER A 714 12.75 8.26 -12.65
CA SER A 714 13.25 7.51 -13.81
C SER A 714 14.73 7.13 -13.66
N LYS A 715 15.56 8.01 -13.08
CA LYS A 715 16.97 7.71 -12.81
C LYS A 715 17.13 6.62 -11.75
N ALA A 716 16.33 6.65 -10.69
CA ALA A 716 16.37 5.63 -9.64
C ALA A 716 15.91 4.26 -10.17
N LEU A 717 14.83 4.23 -10.97
CA LEU A 717 14.31 3.04 -11.63
C LEU A 717 15.33 2.43 -12.59
N ARG A 718 15.97 3.25 -13.44
CA ARG A 718 17.07 2.79 -14.34
C ARG A 718 18.28 2.24 -13.58
N ALA A 719 18.51 2.71 -12.36
CA ALA A 719 19.55 2.18 -11.48
C ALA A 719 19.12 0.89 -10.74
N GLY A 720 17.96 0.33 -11.05
CA GLY A 720 17.44 -0.89 -10.44
C GLY A 720 16.96 -0.73 -9.00
N LYS A 721 16.81 0.51 -8.50
CA LYS A 721 16.30 0.77 -7.15
C LYS A 721 14.82 0.43 -7.07
N ARG A 722 14.42 -0.21 -5.97
CA ARG A 722 13.02 -0.49 -5.62
C ARG A 722 12.67 0.20 -4.30
N PHE A 723 11.38 0.21 -3.96
CA PHE A 723 10.95 0.66 -2.64
C PHE A 723 11.62 -0.19 -1.55
N PRO A 724 12.12 0.39 -0.44
CA PRO A 724 12.04 1.81 -0.05
C PRO A 724 13.11 2.75 -0.65
N ASP A 725 14.23 2.21 -1.17
CA ASP A 725 15.42 3.00 -1.54
C ASP A 725 15.26 3.93 -2.75
N ILE A 726 14.15 3.79 -3.48
CA ILE A 726 13.86 4.54 -4.70
C ILE A 726 13.67 6.04 -4.47
N TYR A 727 12.97 6.46 -3.41
CA TYR A 727 12.78 7.88 -3.08
C TYR A 727 12.67 8.20 -1.58
N GLU A 728 12.44 7.23 -0.70
CA GLU A 728 12.07 7.46 0.71
C GLU A 728 13.08 8.35 1.47
N ASN A 729 14.37 8.21 1.11
CA ASN A 729 15.48 8.97 1.71
C ASN A 729 16.05 10.06 0.75
N ASP A 730 15.42 10.32 -0.38
CA ASP A 730 15.90 11.29 -1.36
C ASP A 730 15.39 12.70 -1.03
N TRP A 731 16.18 13.46 -0.27
CA TRP A 731 15.87 14.84 0.13
C TRP A 731 15.50 15.76 -1.04
N ARG A 732 15.94 15.43 -2.26
CA ARG A 732 15.72 16.24 -3.44
C ARG A 732 14.31 16.04 -3.99
N ILE A 733 13.79 14.82 -3.93
CA ILE A 733 12.39 14.51 -4.27
C ILE A 733 11.48 15.16 -3.22
N SER A 734 11.80 15.00 -1.93
CA SER A 734 10.99 15.63 -0.87
C SER A 734 10.99 17.16 -0.94
N SER A 735 12.12 17.79 -1.28
CA SER A 735 12.18 19.24 -1.50
C SER A 735 11.33 19.69 -2.68
N ALA A 736 11.38 18.97 -3.80
CA ALA A 736 10.58 19.27 -4.99
C ALA A 736 9.07 19.08 -4.72
N ALA A 737 8.68 18.01 -4.03
CA ALA A 737 7.30 17.78 -3.61
C ALA A 737 6.77 18.91 -2.70
N ARG A 738 7.60 19.41 -1.78
CA ARG A 738 7.26 20.57 -0.95
C ARG A 738 7.12 21.86 -1.76
N VAL A 739 7.97 22.11 -2.75
CA VAL A 739 7.81 23.26 -3.65
C VAL A 739 6.53 23.13 -4.48
N MET A 740 6.23 21.93 -4.98
CA MET A 740 4.96 21.64 -5.64
C MET A 740 3.76 21.89 -4.71
N ALA A 741 3.86 21.59 -3.41
CA ALA A 741 2.81 21.92 -2.45
C ALA A 741 2.59 23.44 -2.30
N LEU A 742 3.65 24.25 -2.36
CA LEU A 742 3.53 25.72 -2.37
C LEU A 742 2.83 26.23 -3.62
N LEU A 743 3.20 25.70 -4.79
CA LEU A 743 2.52 26.01 -6.05
C LEU A 743 1.05 25.57 -5.99
N PHE A 744 0.79 24.36 -5.52
CA PHE A 744 -0.57 23.84 -5.38
C PHE A 744 -1.43 24.69 -4.45
N ALA A 745 -0.89 25.13 -3.32
CA ALA A 745 -1.57 26.07 -2.43
C ALA A 745 -1.87 27.41 -3.11
N ALA A 746 -0.94 27.91 -3.95
CA ALA A 746 -1.16 29.11 -4.74
C ALA A 746 -2.26 28.93 -5.80
N ASN A 747 -2.31 27.76 -6.46
CA ASN A 747 -3.35 27.42 -7.43
C ASN A 747 -4.74 27.31 -6.78
N ASN A 748 -4.82 26.86 -5.52
CA ASN A 748 -6.08 26.85 -4.77
C ASN A 748 -6.58 28.26 -4.45
N GLN A 749 -5.68 29.25 -4.28
CA GLN A 749 -6.06 30.65 -4.07
C GLN A 749 -6.47 31.33 -5.38
N THR A 750 -5.79 31.00 -6.47
CA THR A 750 -6.05 31.54 -7.80
C THR A 750 -5.88 30.41 -8.81
N PRO A 751 -6.97 29.84 -9.35
CA PRO A 751 -6.89 28.72 -10.28
C PRO A 751 -6.19 29.11 -11.59
N HIS A 752 -4.90 28.78 -11.70
CA HIS A 752 -4.09 28.99 -12.90
C HIS A 752 -4.19 27.82 -13.85
N VAL A 753 -4.07 26.61 -13.31
CA VAL A 753 -4.09 25.36 -14.07
C VAL A 753 -5.05 24.35 -13.44
N PRO A 754 -5.62 23.43 -14.24
CA PRO A 754 -6.37 22.30 -13.72
C PRO A 754 -5.54 21.42 -12.79
N ILE A 755 -6.20 20.74 -11.84
CA ILE A 755 -5.54 19.91 -10.81
C ILE A 755 -4.71 18.78 -11.43
N TYR A 756 -5.17 18.18 -12.54
CA TYR A 756 -4.45 17.08 -13.18
C TYR A 756 -3.06 17.48 -13.72
N GLU A 757 -2.79 18.77 -13.94
CA GLU A 757 -1.44 19.25 -14.33
C GLU A 757 -0.42 19.07 -13.18
N PHE A 758 -0.88 18.87 -11.94
CA PHE A 758 -0.01 18.54 -10.80
C PHE A 758 0.32 17.05 -10.71
N TYR A 759 -0.45 16.16 -11.34
CA TYR A 759 -0.18 14.72 -11.31
C TYR A 759 1.16 14.41 -11.94
N ASN A 760 1.89 13.49 -11.32
CA ASN A 760 3.16 13.01 -11.84
C ASN A 760 3.01 11.53 -12.20
N THR A 761 2.83 11.23 -13.49
CA THR A 761 2.59 9.86 -13.96
C THR A 761 3.70 8.88 -13.61
N MET A 762 4.94 9.34 -13.38
CA MET A 762 6.02 8.46 -12.91
C MET A 762 5.83 7.99 -11.46
N VAL A 763 5.06 8.72 -10.66
CA VAL A 763 4.69 8.30 -9.29
C VAL A 763 3.77 7.09 -9.34
N ASP A 764 2.92 6.96 -10.36
CA ASP A 764 1.99 5.83 -10.49
C ASP A 764 2.70 4.47 -10.70
N TYR A 765 3.96 4.49 -11.17
CA TYR A 765 4.78 3.30 -11.37
C TYR A 765 5.59 2.88 -10.14
N VAL A 766 5.50 3.62 -9.04
CA VAL A 766 6.12 3.20 -7.77
C VAL A 766 5.18 2.26 -7.02
N ASP A 767 5.71 1.52 -6.06
CA ASP A 767 4.89 0.70 -5.16
C ASP A 767 4.10 1.61 -4.20
N LEU A 768 2.99 2.18 -4.70
CA LEU A 768 2.14 3.10 -3.95
C LEU A 768 1.40 2.42 -2.79
N VAL A 769 1.23 1.10 -2.85
CA VAL A 769 0.64 0.34 -1.74
C VAL A 769 1.61 0.33 -0.56
N ALA A 770 2.89 0.05 -0.81
CA ALA A 770 3.92 0.13 0.23
C ALA A 770 4.16 1.58 0.71
N ASP A 771 4.06 2.57 -0.18
CA ASP A 771 4.10 4.00 0.17
C ASP A 771 2.94 4.38 1.10
N TYR A 772 1.72 3.95 0.77
CA TYR A 772 0.53 4.15 1.58
C TYR A 772 0.66 3.50 2.95
N ASP A 773 1.17 2.26 3.02
CA ASP A 773 1.41 1.56 4.29
C ASP A 773 2.43 2.32 5.17
N SER A 774 3.52 2.83 4.57
CA SER A 774 4.53 3.64 5.28
C SER A 774 3.97 4.97 5.78
N TRP A 775 3.16 5.63 4.95
CA TRP A 775 2.48 6.88 5.30
C TRP A 775 1.47 6.68 6.44
N GLN A 776 0.63 5.65 6.35
CA GLN A 776 -0.37 5.30 7.36
C GLN A 776 0.27 4.97 8.70
N GLN A 777 1.42 4.27 8.69
CA GLN A 777 2.17 3.94 9.92
C GLN A 777 2.91 5.15 10.51
N ARG A 778 2.84 6.33 9.89
CA ARG A 778 3.54 7.55 10.32
C ARG A 778 5.04 7.32 10.54
N SER A 779 5.69 6.63 9.60
CA SER A 779 7.12 6.25 9.69
C SER A 779 8.09 7.43 9.83
N GLY A 780 7.64 8.67 9.65
CA GLY A 780 8.44 9.89 9.67
C GLY A 780 9.26 10.10 8.40
N LYS A 781 9.16 9.18 7.44
CA LYS A 781 9.88 9.23 6.17
C LYS A 781 9.01 9.88 5.09
N PHE A 782 9.65 10.23 3.96
CA PHE A 782 8.93 10.80 2.83
C PHE A 782 8.08 9.72 2.15
N ALA A 783 6.81 10.05 1.91
CA ALA A 783 5.87 9.23 1.16
C ALA A 783 5.08 10.12 0.21
N PHE A 784 4.80 9.65 -1.01
CA PHE A 784 3.98 10.41 -1.96
C PHE A 784 2.54 10.57 -1.49
N CYS A 785 2.02 9.65 -0.66
CA CYS A 785 0.72 9.78 -0.02
C CYS A 785 0.61 11.02 0.91
N GLN A 786 1.73 11.66 1.29
CA GLN A 786 1.73 12.96 1.97
C GLN A 786 1.39 14.13 1.03
N TYR A 787 1.52 13.92 -0.27
CA TYR A 787 1.28 14.88 -1.35
C TYR A 787 0.32 14.28 -2.39
N PRO A 788 -0.95 14.00 -2.04
CA PRO A 788 -1.86 13.25 -2.92
C PRO A 788 -2.12 13.93 -4.27
N PHE A 789 -1.92 15.23 -4.38
CA PHE A 789 -2.04 15.98 -5.63
C PHE A 789 -0.94 15.64 -6.67
N LEU A 790 0.09 14.88 -6.29
CA LEU A 790 1.09 14.34 -7.22
C LEU A 790 0.70 12.96 -7.74
N ILE A 791 -0.28 12.30 -7.14
CA ILE A 791 -0.71 10.94 -7.47
C ILE A 791 -1.92 11.07 -8.41
N SER A 792 -1.93 10.31 -9.51
CA SER A 792 -3.08 10.34 -10.42
C SER A 792 -4.33 9.73 -9.80
N MET A 793 -5.48 10.06 -10.37
CA MET A 793 -6.77 9.50 -9.97
C MET A 793 -6.76 7.95 -10.01
N GLY A 794 -6.25 7.35 -11.08
CA GLY A 794 -6.21 5.90 -11.24
C GLY A 794 -5.32 5.20 -10.20
N ALA A 795 -4.21 5.82 -9.83
CA ALA A 795 -3.33 5.33 -8.79
C ALA A 795 -3.98 5.40 -7.39
N LYS A 796 -4.67 6.50 -7.06
CA LYS A 796 -5.44 6.62 -5.81
C LYS A 796 -6.56 5.59 -5.71
N MET A 797 -7.28 5.37 -6.82
CA MET A 797 -8.32 4.33 -6.90
C MET A 797 -7.74 2.95 -6.64
N SER A 798 -6.59 2.64 -7.23
CA SER A 798 -5.89 1.37 -7.00
C SER A 798 -5.54 1.17 -5.51
N VAL A 799 -5.05 2.22 -4.83
CA VAL A 799 -4.80 2.19 -3.38
C VAL A 799 -6.10 1.94 -2.61
N MET A 800 -7.19 2.64 -2.96
CA MET A 800 -8.49 2.48 -2.30
C MET A 800 -9.08 1.07 -2.48
N GLU A 801 -9.00 0.50 -3.69
CA GLU A 801 -9.45 -0.85 -3.97
C GLU A 801 -8.66 -1.92 -3.22
N ILE A 802 -7.33 -1.74 -3.12
CA ILE A 802 -6.46 -2.65 -2.39
C ILE A 802 -6.72 -2.56 -0.88
N ASP A 803 -6.93 -1.35 -0.35
CA ASP A 803 -7.32 -1.15 1.05
C ASP A 803 -8.69 -1.79 1.34
N ALA A 804 -9.69 -1.59 0.46
CA ALA A 804 -11.00 -2.23 0.59
C ALA A 804 -10.90 -3.77 0.56
N LYS A 805 -10.12 -4.35 -0.37
CA LYS A 805 -9.85 -5.79 -0.43
C LYS A 805 -9.18 -6.30 0.85
N ARG A 806 -8.19 -5.59 1.38
CA ARG A 806 -7.51 -5.96 2.65
C ARG A 806 -8.47 -5.92 3.83
N GLN A 807 -9.34 -4.91 3.93
CA GLN A 807 -10.37 -4.83 4.97
C GLN A 807 -11.38 -5.97 4.85
N MET A 808 -11.81 -6.30 3.63
CA MET A 808 -12.70 -7.43 3.36
C MET A 808 -12.06 -8.76 3.74
N GLU A 809 -10.79 -8.99 3.40
CA GLU A 809 -10.03 -10.17 3.83
C GLU A 809 -9.86 -10.24 5.35
N SER A 810 -9.71 -9.10 6.02
CA SER A 810 -9.66 -9.03 7.49
C SER A 810 -11.00 -9.46 8.09
N LYS A 811 -12.11 -8.95 7.57
CA LYS A 811 -13.48 -9.34 7.98
C LYS A 811 -13.80 -10.80 7.68
N LEU A 812 -13.29 -11.32 6.57
CA LEU A 812 -13.36 -12.74 6.25
C LEU A 812 -12.67 -13.59 7.34
N LYS A 813 -11.42 -13.24 7.68
CA LYS A 813 -10.64 -13.92 8.72
C LYS A 813 -11.33 -13.83 10.09
N GLU A 814 -11.86 -12.65 10.44
CA GLU A 814 -12.61 -12.42 11.67
C GLU A 814 -13.88 -13.29 11.73
N ALA A 815 -14.69 -13.32 10.66
CA ALA A 815 -15.90 -14.13 10.60
C ALA A 815 -15.60 -15.64 10.74
N TYR A 816 -14.52 -16.11 10.14
CA TYR A 816 -14.07 -17.49 10.32
C TYR A 816 -13.57 -17.77 11.73
N PHE A 817 -12.79 -16.86 12.33
CA PHE A 817 -12.32 -16.99 13.70
C PHE A 817 -13.48 -17.04 14.71
N ASN A 818 -14.46 -16.16 14.56
CA ASN A 818 -15.65 -16.11 15.40
C ASN A 818 -16.49 -17.39 15.24
N SER A 819 -16.63 -17.91 14.02
CA SER A 819 -17.31 -19.18 13.74
C SER A 819 -16.61 -20.38 14.43
N LEU A 820 -15.27 -20.39 14.43
CA LEU A 820 -14.49 -21.45 15.03
C LEU A 820 -14.44 -21.42 16.57
N ILE A 821 -14.59 -20.26 17.20
CA ILE A 821 -14.43 -20.12 18.67
C ILE A 821 -15.77 -19.99 19.40
N GLN A 822 -16.76 -19.34 18.78
CA GLN A 822 -18.00 -18.98 19.48
C GLN A 822 -19.19 -19.90 19.15
N ASN A 823 -19.03 -20.90 18.25
CA ASN A 823 -20.14 -21.66 17.66
C ASN A 823 -21.24 -20.75 17.06
N MET A 824 -20.92 -19.47 16.80
CA MET A 824 -21.78 -18.50 16.15
C MET A 824 -21.71 -18.74 14.65
N ARG A 825 -22.85 -18.86 13.96
CA ARG A 825 -22.89 -18.96 12.50
C ARG A 825 -22.60 -17.57 11.87
N THR A 826 -21.36 -17.11 11.96
CA THR A 826 -20.93 -15.87 11.28
C THR A 826 -20.59 -16.17 9.83
N THR A 827 -21.34 -15.59 8.90
CA THR A 827 -21.11 -15.76 7.46
C THR A 827 -19.94 -14.89 6.99
N PRO A 828 -19.11 -15.38 6.06
CA PRO A 828 -18.02 -14.61 5.46
C PRO A 828 -18.49 -13.52 4.48
N ILE A 829 -19.77 -13.55 4.13
CA ILE A 829 -20.43 -12.73 3.11
C ILE A 829 -21.55 -11.96 3.79
N LEU A 830 -21.71 -10.69 3.42
CA LEU A 830 -22.92 -9.92 3.69
C LEU A 830 -23.92 -10.21 2.57
N TYR A 831 -24.89 -11.08 2.86
CA TYR A 831 -25.94 -11.43 1.93
C TYR A 831 -27.21 -10.66 2.24
N LEU A 832 -27.70 -9.85 1.30
CA LEU A 832 -28.96 -9.14 1.42
C LEU A 832 -30.01 -9.80 0.52
N ASN A 833 -31.10 -10.26 1.11
CA ASN A 833 -32.23 -10.85 0.38
C ASN A 833 -33.37 -9.84 0.28
N ILE A 834 -33.59 -9.29 -0.91
CA ILE A 834 -34.43 -8.10 -1.12
C ILE A 834 -35.68 -8.47 -1.93
N ARG A 835 -36.85 -8.01 -1.49
CA ARG A 835 -38.07 -8.09 -2.32
C ARG A 835 -38.15 -6.84 -3.18
N ARG A 836 -38.45 -6.98 -4.48
CA ARG A 836 -38.51 -5.84 -5.40
C ARG A 836 -39.56 -4.81 -4.99
N GLU A 837 -40.66 -5.26 -4.39
CA GLU A 837 -41.75 -4.41 -3.94
C GLU A 837 -41.45 -3.66 -2.63
N TYR A 838 -40.38 -4.05 -1.91
CA TYR A 838 -39.99 -3.48 -0.61
C TYR A 838 -38.49 -3.14 -0.61
N LEU A 839 -38.02 -2.57 -1.71
CA LEU A 839 -36.60 -2.37 -1.98
C LEU A 839 -35.92 -1.54 -0.90
N ILE A 840 -36.53 -0.42 -0.50
CA ILE A 840 -35.99 0.48 0.51
C ILE A 840 -36.08 -0.14 1.91
N GLU A 841 -37.25 -0.68 2.31
CA GLU A 841 -37.43 -1.19 3.68
C GLU A 841 -36.56 -2.42 3.94
N ASP A 842 -36.47 -3.34 2.98
CA ASP A 842 -35.63 -4.54 3.13
C ASP A 842 -34.14 -4.17 3.15
N SER A 843 -33.71 -3.17 2.36
CA SER A 843 -32.34 -2.68 2.36
C SER A 843 -31.98 -2.01 3.68
N LEU A 844 -32.84 -1.10 4.17
CA LEU A 844 -32.64 -0.39 5.43
C LEU A 844 -32.54 -1.36 6.61
N ARG A 845 -33.52 -2.27 6.73
CA ARG A 845 -33.57 -3.26 7.80
C ARG A 845 -32.30 -4.10 7.81
N GLN A 846 -31.94 -4.72 6.69
CA GLN A 846 -30.81 -5.65 6.64
C GLN A 846 -29.45 -4.96 6.79
N LEU A 847 -29.25 -3.76 6.24
CA LEU A 847 -28.02 -3.00 6.46
C LEU A 847 -27.89 -2.54 7.92
N SER A 848 -29.01 -2.19 8.56
CA SER A 848 -29.02 -1.80 9.98
C SER A 848 -28.74 -2.97 10.92
N GLU A 849 -29.19 -4.18 10.59
CA GLU A 849 -28.92 -5.41 11.33
C GLU A 849 -27.46 -5.88 11.18
N ASN A 850 -26.80 -5.50 10.07
CA ASN A 850 -25.46 -5.97 9.70
C ASN A 850 -24.40 -4.85 9.70
N ARG A 851 -24.51 -3.87 10.60
CA ARG A 851 -23.60 -2.69 10.65
C ARG A 851 -22.12 -3.04 10.73
N GLU A 852 -21.74 -4.09 11.47
CA GLU A 852 -20.34 -4.51 11.63
C GLU A 852 -19.80 -5.30 10.41
N ASP A 853 -20.71 -5.71 9.54
CA ASP A 853 -20.49 -6.63 8.43
C ASP A 853 -20.49 -5.93 7.07
N LEU A 854 -20.72 -4.61 7.02
CA LEU A 854 -20.77 -3.81 5.79
C LEU A 854 -19.48 -3.86 4.96
N LYS A 855 -18.37 -4.24 5.59
CA LYS A 855 -17.05 -4.40 4.95
C LYS A 855 -16.78 -5.82 4.44
N LYS A 856 -17.69 -6.77 4.66
CA LYS A 856 -17.65 -8.12 4.06
C LYS A 856 -17.96 -8.05 2.56
N LEU A 857 -17.75 -9.18 1.86
CA LEU A 857 -18.17 -9.30 0.47
C LEU A 857 -19.70 -9.14 0.39
N LEU A 858 -20.17 -8.11 -0.32
CA LEU A 858 -21.59 -7.86 -0.53
C LEU A 858 -22.13 -8.78 -1.63
N LYS A 859 -23.23 -9.46 -1.34
CA LYS A 859 -24.01 -10.27 -2.28
C LYS A 859 -25.48 -9.95 -2.17
N ILE A 860 -26.15 -9.79 -3.30
CA ILE A 860 -27.60 -9.53 -3.35
C ILE A 860 -28.35 -10.74 -3.89
N GLY A 861 -29.50 -11.05 -3.32
CA GLY A 861 -30.51 -11.92 -3.92
C GLY A 861 -31.87 -11.21 -3.97
N PHE A 862 -32.61 -11.40 -5.05
CA PHE A 862 -34.02 -10.98 -5.11
C PHE A 862 -34.92 -12.15 -4.72
N ALA A 863 -35.81 -11.92 -3.75
CA ALA A 863 -36.63 -12.97 -3.17
C ALA A 863 -37.59 -13.57 -4.23
N GLY A 864 -37.52 -14.89 -4.43
CA GLY A 864 -38.34 -15.60 -5.42
C GLY A 864 -37.75 -15.62 -6.83
N GLU A 865 -36.54 -15.08 -7.04
CA GLU A 865 -35.84 -15.09 -8.33
C GLU A 865 -34.66 -16.06 -8.32
N GLU A 866 -34.46 -16.80 -9.42
CA GLU A 866 -33.26 -17.62 -9.61
C GLU A 866 -32.11 -16.73 -10.10
N GLY A 867 -31.03 -16.64 -9.31
CA GLY A 867 -29.84 -15.89 -9.69
C GLY A 867 -28.70 -16.03 -8.68
N VAL A 868 -27.48 -16.12 -9.19
CA VAL A 868 -26.25 -16.07 -8.37
C VAL A 868 -25.57 -14.74 -8.63
N ASP A 869 -25.41 -13.93 -7.59
CA ASP A 869 -24.77 -12.64 -7.72
C ASP A 869 -23.27 -12.78 -7.96
N MET A 870 -22.85 -12.54 -9.21
CA MET A 870 -21.45 -12.44 -9.62
C MET A 870 -20.98 -10.98 -9.76
N GLY A 871 -21.61 -10.06 -9.01
CA GLY A 871 -21.42 -8.61 -9.08
C GLY A 871 -22.62 -7.87 -9.68
N GLY A 872 -23.56 -8.65 -10.18
CA GLY A 872 -24.62 -8.19 -11.04
C GLY A 872 -25.92 -7.83 -10.39
N LEU A 873 -26.48 -8.75 -9.61
CA LEU A 873 -27.64 -8.42 -8.79
C LEU A 873 -27.29 -7.27 -7.84
N ARG A 874 -26.02 -7.18 -7.42
CA ARG A 874 -25.49 -6.02 -6.68
C ARG A 874 -25.59 -4.70 -7.46
N LYS A 875 -25.12 -4.65 -8.71
CA LYS A 875 -25.22 -3.43 -9.54
C LYS A 875 -26.68 -3.03 -9.79
N GLU A 876 -27.53 -4.00 -10.11
CA GLU A 876 -28.96 -3.76 -10.31
C GLU A 876 -29.63 -3.21 -9.04
N TRP A 877 -29.33 -3.81 -7.89
CA TRP A 877 -29.81 -3.33 -6.60
C TRP A 877 -29.41 -1.88 -6.32
N PHE A 878 -28.15 -1.50 -6.53
CA PHE A 878 -27.70 -0.11 -6.41
C PHE A 878 -28.49 0.83 -7.33
N LEU A 879 -28.66 0.46 -8.61
CA LEU A 879 -29.36 1.27 -9.60
C LEU A 879 -30.83 1.50 -9.22
N LEU A 880 -31.54 0.42 -8.87
CA LEU A 880 -32.95 0.50 -8.48
C LEU A 880 -33.11 1.34 -7.20
N LEU A 881 -32.26 1.10 -6.21
CA LEU A 881 -32.38 1.73 -4.89
C LEU A 881 -32.07 3.23 -4.96
N VAL A 882 -31.03 3.61 -5.72
CA VAL A 882 -30.71 5.02 -5.96
C VAL A 882 -31.83 5.73 -6.72
N ARG A 883 -32.37 5.10 -7.77
CA ARG A 883 -33.46 5.69 -8.56
C ARG A 883 -34.72 5.95 -7.74
N GLU A 884 -35.02 5.08 -6.79
CA GLU A 884 -36.19 5.24 -5.91
C GLU A 884 -35.94 6.32 -4.85
N LEU A 885 -34.81 6.27 -4.13
CA LEU A 885 -34.47 7.20 -3.04
C LEU A 885 -34.28 8.66 -3.50
N PHE A 886 -33.71 8.87 -4.70
CA PHE A 886 -33.51 10.19 -5.29
C PHE A 886 -34.67 10.65 -6.18
N GLY A 887 -35.69 9.80 -6.34
CA GLY A 887 -36.89 10.14 -7.09
C GLY A 887 -37.68 11.28 -6.42
N PRO A 888 -38.18 12.28 -7.18
CA PRO A 888 -38.99 13.37 -6.61
C PRO A 888 -40.17 12.88 -5.77
N GLN A 889 -40.77 11.75 -6.16
CA GLN A 889 -41.92 11.13 -5.50
C GLN A 889 -41.62 10.61 -4.09
N TYR A 890 -40.36 10.29 -3.79
CA TYR A 890 -39.96 9.81 -2.46
C TYR A 890 -39.76 10.96 -1.47
N GLY A 891 -39.54 12.19 -1.96
CA GLY A 891 -39.57 13.40 -1.14
C GLY A 891 -38.32 13.69 -0.31
N MET A 892 -37.26 12.86 -0.37
CA MET A 892 -35.99 13.13 0.32
C MET A 892 -35.16 14.25 -0.30
N PHE A 893 -35.29 14.44 -1.62
CA PHE A 893 -34.50 15.39 -2.39
C PHE A 893 -35.40 16.25 -3.28
N THR A 894 -35.07 17.52 -3.40
CA THR A 894 -35.70 18.48 -4.34
C THR A 894 -34.84 18.67 -5.57
N TRP A 895 -35.46 18.88 -6.72
CA TRP A 895 -34.78 19.07 -7.99
C TRP A 895 -34.87 20.53 -8.44
N ASP A 896 -33.76 21.06 -8.94
CA ASP A 896 -33.73 22.38 -9.56
C ASP A 896 -33.91 22.24 -11.08
N GLU A 897 -34.87 22.97 -11.64
CA GLU A 897 -35.25 22.85 -13.05
C GLU A 897 -34.14 23.37 -13.99
N ASP A 898 -33.41 24.41 -13.58
CA ASP A 898 -32.36 25.02 -14.40
C ASP A 898 -31.12 24.11 -14.49
N SER A 899 -30.63 23.62 -13.35
CA SER A 899 -29.39 22.83 -13.27
C SER A 899 -29.61 21.33 -13.47
N GLN A 900 -30.84 20.84 -13.31
CA GLN A 900 -31.16 19.40 -13.28
C GLN A 900 -30.41 18.64 -12.18
N LEU A 901 -30.01 19.34 -11.11
CA LEU A 901 -29.37 18.76 -9.94
C LEU A 901 -30.38 18.61 -8.79
N CYS A 902 -30.12 17.66 -7.92
CA CYS A 902 -30.92 17.40 -6.73
C CYS A 902 -30.19 17.85 -5.46
N TRP A 903 -30.96 18.23 -4.44
CA TRP A 903 -30.46 18.65 -3.12
C TRP A 903 -31.39 18.18 -2.02
N PHE A 904 -30.88 18.13 -0.79
CA PHE A 904 -31.62 17.66 0.38
C PHE A 904 -32.89 18.51 0.58
N ASN A 905 -34.03 17.84 0.77
CA ASN A 905 -35.29 18.51 1.04
C ASN A 905 -35.36 18.94 2.52
N PRO A 906 -35.35 20.25 2.84
CA PRO A 906 -35.45 20.73 4.22
C PRO A 906 -36.80 20.38 4.88
N ALA A 907 -37.85 20.18 4.08
CA ALA A 907 -39.20 19.84 4.52
C ALA A 907 -39.52 18.35 4.38
N SER A 908 -38.51 17.48 4.30
CA SER A 908 -38.71 16.04 4.16
C SER A 908 -39.45 15.44 5.36
N PHE A 909 -40.43 14.56 5.08
CA PHE A 909 -41.09 13.74 6.10
C PHE A 909 -40.32 12.44 6.41
N GLU A 910 -39.30 12.11 5.61
CA GLU A 910 -38.49 10.92 5.83
C GLU A 910 -37.57 11.10 7.04
N THR A 911 -37.28 9.99 7.72
CA THR A 911 -36.52 10.04 8.98
C THR A 911 -35.02 10.14 8.74
N SER A 912 -34.26 10.42 9.81
CA SER A 912 -32.80 10.39 9.78
C SER A 912 -32.23 9.04 9.33
N ASP A 913 -32.95 7.92 9.51
CA ASP A 913 -32.48 6.59 9.12
C ASP A 913 -32.43 6.41 7.60
N GLN A 914 -33.35 7.02 6.84
CA GLN A 914 -33.32 7.01 5.36
C GLN A 914 -32.11 7.79 4.85
N TYR A 915 -31.83 8.97 5.41
CA TYR A 915 -30.63 9.73 5.02
C TYR A 915 -29.35 8.99 5.40
N TYR A 916 -29.32 8.36 6.58
CA TYR A 916 -28.23 7.49 6.98
C TYR A 916 -28.02 6.33 6.00
N LEU A 917 -29.09 5.68 5.54
CA LEU A 917 -29.05 4.65 4.50
C LEU A 917 -28.46 5.20 3.19
N VAL A 918 -28.90 6.36 2.71
CA VAL A 918 -28.34 6.99 1.49
C VAL A 918 -26.83 7.20 1.63
N GLY A 919 -26.39 7.64 2.81
CA GLY A 919 -24.97 7.72 3.15
C GLY A 919 -24.25 6.38 3.04
N GLN A 920 -24.81 5.32 3.63
CA GLN A 920 -24.24 3.97 3.55
C GLN A 920 -24.16 3.45 2.12
N ILE A 921 -25.19 3.70 1.29
CA ILE A 921 -25.22 3.31 -0.12
C ILE A 921 -24.08 3.97 -0.87
N LEU A 922 -23.89 5.28 -0.68
CA LEU A 922 -22.80 6.03 -1.30
C LEU A 922 -21.43 5.46 -0.90
N GLY A 923 -21.24 5.14 0.38
CA GLY A 923 -20.01 4.54 0.86
C GLY A 923 -19.80 3.10 0.34
N LEU A 924 -20.85 2.28 0.32
CA LEU A 924 -20.79 0.92 -0.23
C LEU A 924 -20.45 0.92 -1.71
N ALA A 925 -20.98 1.87 -2.48
CA ALA A 925 -20.69 1.98 -3.90
C ALA A 925 -19.20 2.24 -4.16
N ILE A 926 -18.61 3.21 -3.44
CA ILE A 926 -17.16 3.48 -3.50
C ILE A 926 -16.35 2.25 -3.05
N TYR A 927 -16.71 1.64 -1.92
CA TYR A 927 -16.01 0.45 -1.39
C TYR A 927 -16.06 -0.76 -2.34
N ASN A 928 -17.10 -0.84 -3.19
CA ASN A 928 -17.31 -1.91 -4.16
C ASN A 928 -16.97 -1.50 -5.60
N SER A 929 -16.30 -0.36 -5.82
CA SER A 929 -15.98 0.19 -7.15
C SER A 929 -17.20 0.25 -8.10
N THR A 930 -18.33 0.74 -7.59
CA THR A 930 -19.61 0.83 -8.32
C THR A 930 -19.99 2.29 -8.53
N ILE A 931 -20.24 2.66 -9.79
CA ILE A 931 -20.76 3.98 -10.17
C ILE A 931 -22.27 4.05 -9.88
N LEU A 932 -22.74 5.17 -9.37
CA LEU A 932 -24.13 5.48 -9.10
C LEU A 932 -24.60 6.63 -9.99
N ASP A 933 -25.81 6.52 -10.56
CA ASP A 933 -26.46 7.60 -11.29
C ASP A 933 -27.13 8.58 -10.30
N ILE A 934 -26.31 9.45 -9.70
CA ILE A 934 -26.76 10.46 -8.73
C ILE A 934 -26.37 11.85 -9.23
N LYS A 935 -27.33 12.78 -9.21
CA LYS A 935 -27.16 14.16 -9.66
C LYS A 935 -27.00 15.16 -8.50
N LEU A 936 -26.09 14.86 -7.57
CA LEU A 936 -25.72 15.77 -6.48
C LEU A 936 -24.66 16.78 -6.96
N PRO A 937 -24.71 18.06 -6.57
CA PRO A 937 -23.67 19.03 -6.90
C PRO A 937 -22.36 18.77 -6.12
N LEU A 938 -21.24 19.29 -6.63
CA LEU A 938 -19.92 19.27 -5.97
C LEU A 938 -19.97 19.76 -4.51
N ALA A 939 -20.90 20.68 -4.20
CA ALA A 939 -21.16 21.18 -2.86
C ALA A 939 -21.44 20.06 -1.84
N CYS A 940 -22.11 18.97 -2.25
CA CYS A 940 -22.39 17.83 -1.38
C CYS A 940 -21.09 17.13 -0.94
N TYR A 941 -20.20 16.85 -1.91
CA TYR A 941 -18.92 16.20 -1.66
C TYR A 941 -17.97 17.10 -0.87
N LYS A 942 -17.98 18.42 -1.14
CA LYS A 942 -17.29 19.41 -0.31
C LYS A 942 -17.73 19.31 1.15
N LYS A 943 -19.04 19.30 1.42
CA LYS A 943 -19.57 19.17 2.78
C LYS A 943 -19.18 17.85 3.46
N LEU A 944 -19.12 16.73 2.73
CA LEU A 944 -18.62 15.46 3.28
C LEU A 944 -17.20 15.65 3.85
N PHE A 945 -16.33 16.32 3.10
CA PHE A 945 -14.94 16.63 3.48
C PHE A 945 -14.80 17.84 4.42
N ASN A 946 -15.91 18.41 4.92
CA ASN A 946 -15.92 19.61 5.77
C ASN A 946 -15.26 20.82 5.11
N ILE A 947 -15.44 20.91 3.80
CA ILE A 947 -15.03 22.03 3.00
C ILE A 947 -16.18 23.05 2.96
N PRO A 948 -15.95 24.30 3.42
CA PRO A 948 -16.87 25.40 3.21
C PRO A 948 -17.34 25.54 1.77
N VAL A 949 -18.63 25.80 1.66
CA VAL A 949 -19.35 26.06 0.42
C VAL A 949 -19.68 27.55 0.34
N SER A 950 -19.74 28.06 -0.87
CA SER A 950 -19.79 29.50 -1.18
C SER A 950 -20.90 29.82 -2.19
N LEU A 951 -21.07 31.10 -2.52
CA LEU A 951 -21.99 31.55 -3.57
C LEU A 951 -21.69 30.89 -4.93
N GLN A 952 -20.43 30.53 -5.19
CA GLN A 952 -20.01 29.81 -6.39
C GLN A 952 -20.55 28.37 -6.42
N ASP A 953 -20.62 27.72 -5.26
CA ASP A 953 -21.22 26.39 -5.14
C ASP A 953 -22.75 26.46 -5.30
N LEU A 954 -23.38 27.52 -4.77
CA LEU A 954 -24.80 27.77 -4.98
C LEU A 954 -25.12 28.06 -6.45
N GLU A 955 -24.23 28.72 -7.20
CA GLU A 955 -24.43 28.96 -8.64
C GLU A 955 -24.57 27.68 -9.45
N VAL A 956 -23.82 26.64 -9.10
CA VAL A 956 -23.90 25.33 -9.78
C VAL A 956 -25.24 24.66 -9.51
N PHE A 957 -25.77 24.76 -8.29
CA PHE A 957 -27.03 24.12 -7.90
C PHE A 957 -28.28 24.95 -8.23
N ARG A 958 -28.32 26.24 -7.89
CA ARG A 958 -29.44 27.17 -8.12
C ARG A 958 -28.95 28.42 -8.85
N PRO A 959 -28.70 28.31 -10.17
CA PRO A 959 -28.11 29.41 -10.94
C PRO A 959 -28.99 30.66 -10.94
N ALA A 960 -30.32 30.52 -11.03
CA ALA A 960 -31.25 31.66 -10.96
C ALA A 960 -31.16 32.44 -9.65
N LEU A 961 -31.16 31.74 -8.51
CA LEU A 961 -31.02 32.36 -7.19
C LEU A 961 -29.66 33.05 -7.05
N SER A 962 -28.58 32.39 -7.47
CA SER A 962 -27.23 32.97 -7.43
C SER A 962 -27.12 34.25 -8.28
N ARG A 963 -27.74 34.27 -9.47
CA ARG A 963 -27.84 35.50 -10.30
C ARG A 963 -28.51 36.65 -9.54
N GLY A 964 -29.63 36.39 -8.86
CA GLY A 964 -30.32 37.40 -8.05
C GLY A 964 -29.47 37.91 -6.88
N LEU A 965 -28.77 37.02 -6.18
CA LEU A 965 -27.86 37.40 -5.09
C LEU A 965 -26.65 38.22 -5.60
N ARG A 966 -26.12 37.91 -6.79
CA ARG A 966 -25.08 38.74 -7.43
C ARG A 966 -25.59 40.12 -7.82
N GLN A 967 -26.78 40.20 -8.39
CA GLN A 967 -27.42 41.48 -8.70
C GLN A 967 -27.56 42.35 -7.44
N LEU A 968 -27.93 41.77 -6.30
CA LEU A 968 -27.96 42.46 -5.01
C LEU A 968 -26.58 42.98 -4.58
N LEU A 969 -25.53 42.18 -4.75
CA LEU A 969 -24.15 42.57 -4.41
C LEU A 969 -23.59 43.66 -5.33
N GLU A 970 -23.98 43.66 -6.59
CA GLU A 970 -23.47 44.57 -7.63
C GLU A 970 -24.33 45.83 -7.81
N PHE A 971 -25.49 45.90 -7.13
CA PHE A 971 -26.41 47.03 -7.28
C PHE A 971 -25.81 48.35 -6.78
N ASP A 972 -25.83 49.39 -7.61
CA ASP A 972 -25.27 50.71 -7.28
C ASP A 972 -26.28 51.67 -6.61
N GLY A 973 -27.57 51.34 -6.60
CA GLY A 973 -28.63 52.16 -6.00
C GLY A 973 -28.87 51.86 -4.51
N ASP A 974 -29.98 52.40 -3.96
CA ASP A 974 -30.42 52.09 -2.59
C ASP A 974 -30.97 50.67 -2.51
N VAL A 975 -30.26 49.81 -1.77
CA VAL A 975 -30.62 48.39 -1.66
C VAL A 975 -31.91 48.20 -0.85
N GLU A 976 -32.12 49.00 0.19
CA GLU A 976 -33.27 48.85 1.09
C GLU A 976 -34.57 49.19 0.36
N GLU A 977 -34.61 50.31 -0.35
CA GLU A 977 -35.79 50.77 -1.10
C GLU A 977 -36.13 49.90 -2.32
N VAL A 978 -35.12 49.33 -2.98
CA VAL A 978 -35.32 48.60 -4.24
C VAL A 978 -35.59 47.11 -4.01
N PHE A 979 -34.84 46.47 -3.12
CA PHE A 979 -34.99 45.04 -2.88
C PHE A 979 -36.02 44.73 -1.79
N CYS A 980 -36.25 45.64 -0.84
CA CYS A 980 -37.21 45.48 0.27
C CYS A 980 -37.11 44.10 0.95
N ARG A 981 -35.89 43.63 1.21
CA ARG A 981 -35.62 42.35 1.88
C ARG A 981 -35.18 42.60 3.31
N ASP A 982 -35.61 41.72 4.20
CA ASP A 982 -35.08 41.59 5.56
C ASP A 982 -34.12 40.40 5.65
N PHE A 983 -33.42 40.24 6.78
CA PHE A 983 -32.51 39.10 7.03
C PHE A 983 -33.29 37.80 7.30
N VAL A 984 -34.04 37.34 6.30
CA VAL A 984 -34.89 36.16 6.33
C VAL A 984 -34.58 35.31 5.10
N GLY A 985 -34.36 34.01 5.32
CA GLY A 985 -34.25 33.01 4.28
C GLY A 985 -35.56 32.26 4.13
N ASP A 986 -35.89 31.87 2.91
CA ASP A 986 -37.10 31.13 2.62
C ASP A 986 -36.85 29.77 1.95
N TYR A 987 -37.73 28.82 2.27
CA TYR A 987 -37.81 27.52 1.60
C TYR A 987 -39.27 27.08 1.48
N GLU A 988 -39.57 26.31 0.43
CA GLU A 988 -40.92 25.78 0.24
C GLU A 988 -41.12 24.52 1.09
N ALA A 989 -42.21 24.49 1.85
CA ALA A 989 -42.70 23.32 2.58
C ALA A 989 -44.21 23.19 2.38
N PHE A 990 -44.66 22.06 1.85
CA PHE A 990 -46.09 21.72 1.68
C PHE A 990 -46.86 22.73 0.80
N GLY A 991 -46.20 23.32 -0.20
CA GLY A 991 -46.79 24.34 -1.08
C GLY A 991 -46.85 25.74 -0.45
N GLU A 992 -46.30 25.92 0.75
CA GLU A 992 -46.19 27.21 1.43
C GLU A 992 -44.72 27.62 1.58
N ILE A 993 -44.46 28.92 1.49
CA ILE A 993 -43.13 29.48 1.70
C ILE A 993 -42.91 29.67 3.21
N GLN A 994 -41.97 28.92 3.76
CA GLN A 994 -41.54 29.05 5.15
C GLN A 994 -40.43 30.09 5.26
N GLN A 995 -40.59 31.05 6.17
CA GLN A 995 -39.64 32.13 6.41
C GLN A 995 -38.86 31.91 7.70
N VAL A 996 -37.53 31.93 7.62
CA VAL A 996 -36.62 31.68 8.75
C VAL A 996 -35.67 32.87 8.91
N PRO A 997 -35.62 33.51 10.10
CA PRO A 997 -34.64 34.56 10.38
C PRO A 997 -33.21 34.04 10.25
N LEU A 998 -32.38 34.69 9.42
CA LEU A 998 -30.97 34.33 9.20
C LEU A 998 -30.06 34.79 10.35
N ILE A 999 -30.53 35.76 11.12
CA ILE A 999 -29.90 36.29 12.33
C ILE A 999 -30.98 36.48 13.41
N PRO A 1000 -30.59 36.64 14.69
CA PRO A 1000 -31.53 37.02 15.74
C PRO A 1000 -32.31 38.29 15.36
N ASN A 1001 -33.64 38.22 15.41
CA ASN A 1001 -34.56 39.28 14.97
C ASN A 1001 -34.42 39.70 13.49
N GLY A 1002 -33.91 38.82 12.62
CA GLY A 1002 -33.66 39.12 11.20
C GLY A 1002 -34.87 39.62 10.42
N GLN A 1003 -36.08 39.22 10.81
CA GLN A 1003 -37.35 39.69 10.23
C GLN A 1003 -37.67 41.18 10.47
N ASN A 1004 -36.88 41.88 11.30
CA ASN A 1004 -37.00 43.31 11.53
C ASN A 1004 -35.72 44.08 11.14
N ILE A 1005 -34.81 43.42 10.43
CA ILE A 1005 -33.51 44.00 10.04
C ILE A 1005 -33.48 44.06 8.51
N PRO A 1006 -33.62 45.26 7.91
CA PRO A 1006 -33.60 45.41 6.47
C PRO A 1006 -32.20 45.18 5.89
N VAL A 1007 -32.16 44.69 4.67
CA VAL A 1007 -30.96 44.57 3.86
C VAL A 1007 -30.66 45.92 3.23
N THR A 1008 -29.46 46.43 3.47
CA THR A 1008 -28.95 47.75 3.08
C THR A 1008 -27.62 47.59 2.34
N ASN A 1009 -27.13 48.65 1.69
CA ASN A 1009 -25.81 48.63 1.03
C ASN A 1009 -24.66 48.25 1.99
N ALA A 1010 -24.79 48.56 3.29
CA ALA A 1010 -23.77 48.28 4.29
C ALA A 1010 -23.72 46.81 4.74
N ASN A 1011 -24.86 46.11 4.73
CA ASN A 1011 -24.98 44.76 5.28
C ASN A 1011 -25.30 43.67 4.23
N ARG A 1012 -25.51 44.03 2.95
CA ARG A 1012 -25.84 43.11 1.86
C ARG A 1012 -24.88 41.93 1.69
N VAL A 1013 -23.59 42.14 1.97
CA VAL A 1013 -22.58 41.07 1.85
C VAL A 1013 -22.83 40.01 2.93
N ASP A 1014 -23.04 40.43 4.18
CA ASP A 1014 -23.38 39.54 5.29
C ASP A 1014 -24.73 38.84 5.06
N TYR A 1015 -25.72 39.54 4.50
CA TYR A 1015 -27.00 38.92 4.09
C TYR A 1015 -26.77 37.76 3.10
N VAL A 1016 -26.02 38.01 2.02
CA VAL A 1016 -25.77 36.99 0.99
C VAL A 1016 -25.00 35.80 1.55
N GLU A 1017 -23.97 36.03 2.37
CA GLU A 1017 -23.22 34.95 3.02
C GLU A 1017 -24.09 34.09 3.92
N ARG A 1018 -24.94 34.72 4.75
CA ARG A 1018 -25.87 34.00 5.62
C ARG A 1018 -26.96 33.26 4.84
N TYR A 1019 -27.45 33.85 3.75
CA TYR A 1019 -28.44 33.21 2.89
C TYR A 1019 -27.86 31.96 2.21
N VAL A 1020 -26.64 32.06 1.68
CA VAL A 1020 -25.92 30.92 1.10
C VAL A 1020 -25.67 29.84 2.15
N ASN A 1021 -25.23 30.23 3.36
CA ASN A 1021 -25.05 29.29 4.47
C ASN A 1021 -26.37 28.62 4.88
N PHE A 1022 -27.47 29.36 4.88
CA PHE A 1022 -28.79 28.83 5.19
C PHE A 1022 -29.21 27.74 4.19
N ILE A 1023 -29.12 28.02 2.88
CA ILE A 1023 -29.52 27.07 1.83
C ILE A 1023 -28.63 25.82 1.80
N LEU A 1024 -27.31 26.00 1.89
CA LEU A 1024 -26.36 24.90 1.70
C LEU A 1024 -25.97 24.18 3.00
N ASN A 1025 -26.22 24.78 4.18
CA ASN A 1025 -25.86 24.19 5.47
C ASN A 1025 -27.03 24.11 6.46
N ASP A 1026 -27.60 25.24 6.87
CA ASP A 1026 -28.48 25.26 8.05
C ASP A 1026 -29.82 24.58 7.80
N SER A 1027 -30.48 24.86 6.66
CA SER A 1027 -31.80 24.32 6.30
C SER A 1027 -31.81 22.80 6.13
N ILE A 1028 -30.66 22.19 5.84
CA ILE A 1028 -30.53 20.77 5.51
C ILE A 1028 -29.76 19.98 6.58
N ARG A 1029 -29.44 20.60 7.72
CA ARG A 1029 -28.55 20.03 8.74
C ARG A 1029 -29.05 18.67 9.25
N ASP A 1030 -30.34 18.57 9.54
CA ASP A 1030 -30.96 17.37 10.10
C ASP A 1030 -31.00 16.20 9.13
N GLN A 1031 -30.98 16.49 7.82
CA GLN A 1031 -30.91 15.50 6.74
C GLN A 1031 -29.45 15.13 6.40
N PHE A 1032 -28.56 16.12 6.39
CA PHE A 1032 -27.18 15.95 5.95
C PHE A 1032 -26.29 15.23 6.98
N GLU A 1033 -26.46 15.52 8.29
CA GLU A 1033 -25.62 14.90 9.32
C GLU A 1033 -25.79 13.36 9.41
N PRO A 1034 -27.01 12.79 9.37
CA PRO A 1034 -27.19 11.35 9.22
C PRO A 1034 -26.58 10.80 7.93
N PHE A 1035 -26.79 11.46 6.79
CA PHE A 1035 -26.19 11.08 5.51
C PHE A 1035 -24.65 11.00 5.58
N LYS A 1036 -24.01 12.02 6.13
CA LYS A 1036 -22.56 12.06 6.34
C LYS A 1036 -22.08 10.93 7.25
N ARG A 1037 -22.79 10.66 8.36
CA ARG A 1037 -22.46 9.54 9.27
C ARG A 1037 -22.57 8.18 8.57
N GLY A 1038 -23.59 7.98 7.74
CA GLY A 1038 -23.76 6.77 6.95
C GLY A 1038 -22.61 6.55 5.96
N PHE A 1039 -22.19 7.63 5.28
CA PHE A 1039 -21.05 7.61 4.34
C PHE A 1039 -19.74 7.19 5.03
N TYR A 1040 -19.41 7.81 6.16
CA TYR A 1040 -18.17 7.54 6.88
C TYR A 1040 -18.13 6.17 7.58
N LEU A 1041 -19.27 5.54 7.85
CA LEU A 1041 -19.31 4.18 8.40
C LEU A 1041 -18.58 3.17 7.50
N VAL A 1042 -18.73 3.33 6.18
CA VAL A 1042 -18.18 2.40 5.19
C VAL A 1042 -16.85 2.93 4.63
N CYS A 1043 -16.82 4.20 4.22
CA CYS A 1043 -15.68 4.83 3.56
C CYS A 1043 -14.71 5.59 4.49
N GLY A 1044 -14.86 5.51 5.80
CA GLY A 1044 -14.00 6.21 6.77
C GLY A 1044 -12.57 5.68 6.92
N CYS A 1045 -11.95 5.13 5.87
CA CYS A 1045 -10.55 4.70 5.88
C CYS A 1045 -9.59 5.82 5.49
N ASN A 1046 -8.31 5.68 5.82
CA ASN A 1046 -7.29 6.68 5.49
C ASN A 1046 -7.12 6.84 3.97
N ALA A 1047 -7.46 5.83 3.16
CA ALA A 1047 -7.36 5.91 1.70
C ALA A 1047 -8.30 6.99 1.13
N LEU A 1048 -9.47 7.20 1.74
CA LEU A 1048 -10.40 8.26 1.33
C LEU A 1048 -9.76 9.66 1.40
N SER A 1049 -8.85 9.89 2.34
CA SER A 1049 -8.19 11.20 2.51
C SER A 1049 -7.19 11.55 1.41
N LEU A 1050 -6.86 10.61 0.52
CA LEU A 1050 -6.03 10.86 -0.66
C LEU A 1050 -6.80 11.61 -1.76
N PHE A 1051 -8.13 11.63 -1.68
CA PHE A 1051 -8.99 12.20 -2.70
C PHE A 1051 -9.48 13.60 -2.34
N ARG A 1052 -9.69 14.41 -3.37
CA ARG A 1052 -10.43 15.66 -3.31
C ARG A 1052 -11.93 15.46 -3.56
N PRO A 1053 -12.79 16.43 -3.19
CA PRO A 1053 -14.22 16.35 -3.47
C PRO A 1053 -14.55 16.11 -4.95
N GLU A 1054 -13.83 16.77 -5.86
CA GLU A 1054 -14.02 16.61 -7.30
C GLU A 1054 -13.68 15.20 -7.77
N GLU A 1055 -12.68 14.57 -7.14
CA GLU A 1055 -12.27 13.20 -7.44
C GLU A 1055 -13.27 12.18 -6.87
N ILE A 1056 -13.82 12.42 -5.67
CA ILE A 1056 -14.86 11.56 -5.09
C ILE A 1056 -16.17 11.67 -5.87
N GLU A 1057 -16.55 12.87 -6.29
CA GLU A 1057 -17.69 13.06 -7.18
C GLU A 1057 -17.52 12.18 -8.42
N LEU A 1058 -16.35 12.27 -9.09
CA LEU A 1058 -16.05 11.48 -10.28
C LEU A 1058 -16.05 9.96 -10.00
N LEU A 1059 -15.56 9.53 -8.83
CA LEU A 1059 -15.56 8.13 -8.41
C LEU A 1059 -16.99 7.58 -8.22
N VAL A 1060 -17.88 8.41 -7.69
CA VAL A 1060 -19.28 8.06 -7.45
C VAL A 1060 -20.06 8.06 -8.75
N ARG A 1061 -19.99 9.14 -9.54
CA ARG A 1061 -20.88 9.35 -10.69
C ARG A 1061 -20.32 8.85 -12.02
N GLY A 1062 -19.02 8.58 -12.10
CA GLY A 1062 -18.33 8.35 -13.38
C GLY A 1062 -18.02 9.65 -14.14
N SER A 1063 -17.35 9.55 -15.28
CA SER A 1063 -17.04 10.70 -16.13
C SER A 1063 -18.11 10.93 -17.19
N ASP A 1064 -18.41 12.21 -17.44
CA ASP A 1064 -19.29 12.70 -18.51
C ASP A 1064 -18.56 12.93 -19.84
N GLU A 1065 -17.25 12.66 -19.89
CA GLU A 1065 -16.45 12.81 -21.10
C GLU A 1065 -16.98 11.95 -22.25
N PRO A 1066 -16.87 12.43 -23.51
CA PRO A 1066 -17.25 11.64 -24.67
C PRO A 1066 -16.49 10.32 -24.75
N LEU A 1067 -17.16 9.29 -25.26
CA LEU A 1067 -16.59 7.96 -25.39
C LEU A 1067 -15.45 7.97 -26.43
N ASN A 1068 -14.22 7.68 -25.99
CA ASN A 1068 -13.10 7.54 -26.93
C ASN A 1068 -13.15 6.15 -27.58
N LEU A 1069 -13.73 6.07 -28.77
CA LEU A 1069 -13.91 4.80 -29.48
C LEU A 1069 -12.59 4.08 -29.80
N GLN A 1070 -11.49 4.80 -30.02
CA GLN A 1070 -10.20 4.16 -30.27
C GLN A 1070 -9.64 3.48 -29.03
N GLU A 1071 -9.74 4.14 -27.88
CA GLU A 1071 -9.37 3.55 -26.59
C GLU A 1071 -10.27 2.36 -26.27
N LEU A 1072 -11.58 2.49 -26.46
CA LEU A 1072 -12.53 1.40 -26.20
C LEU A 1072 -12.25 0.17 -27.06
N MET A 1073 -12.00 0.38 -28.35
CA MET A 1073 -11.67 -0.70 -29.29
C MET A 1073 -10.37 -1.39 -28.90
N ALA A 1074 -9.37 -0.65 -28.42
CA ALA A 1074 -8.08 -1.19 -27.99
C ALA A 1074 -8.19 -2.11 -26.76
N VAL A 1075 -9.16 -1.85 -25.88
CA VAL A 1075 -9.40 -2.64 -24.66
C VAL A 1075 -10.54 -3.64 -24.77
N THR A 1076 -11.18 -3.74 -25.94
CA THR A 1076 -12.30 -4.66 -26.15
C THR A 1076 -11.81 -6.10 -26.29
N GLU A 1077 -12.37 -7.00 -25.49
CA GLU A 1077 -12.15 -8.44 -25.58
C GLU A 1077 -13.18 -9.11 -26.51
N TYR A 1078 -12.70 -9.90 -27.46
CA TYR A 1078 -13.56 -10.63 -28.40
C TYR A 1078 -13.58 -12.13 -28.04
N GLN A 1079 -14.76 -12.66 -27.73
CA GLN A 1079 -14.98 -14.07 -27.43
C GLN A 1079 -15.75 -14.75 -28.56
N GLY A 1080 -15.09 -15.68 -29.26
CA GLY A 1080 -15.68 -16.36 -30.42
C GLY A 1080 -15.75 -15.50 -31.69
N PHE A 1081 -15.18 -14.29 -31.66
CA PHE A 1081 -14.95 -13.42 -32.81
C PHE A 1081 -13.46 -13.09 -32.92
N HIS A 1082 -12.99 -12.89 -34.15
CA HIS A 1082 -11.71 -12.26 -34.42
C HIS A 1082 -11.92 -10.75 -34.67
N PRO A 1083 -11.02 -9.85 -34.23
CA PRO A 1083 -11.18 -8.39 -34.43
C PRO A 1083 -11.36 -7.97 -35.90
N GLN A 1084 -10.93 -8.81 -36.83
CA GLN A 1084 -11.02 -8.58 -38.28
C GLN A 1084 -12.30 -9.13 -38.92
N ASP A 1085 -13.18 -9.77 -38.15
CA ASP A 1085 -14.43 -10.31 -38.66
C ASP A 1085 -15.34 -9.18 -39.15
N TYR A 1086 -16.08 -9.43 -40.24
CA TYR A 1086 -16.98 -8.44 -40.85
C TYR A 1086 -17.95 -7.85 -39.82
N THR A 1087 -18.57 -8.70 -39.00
CA THR A 1087 -19.49 -8.29 -37.93
C THR A 1087 -18.86 -7.31 -36.95
N ILE A 1088 -17.61 -7.54 -36.54
CA ILE A 1088 -16.90 -6.68 -35.59
C ILE A 1088 -16.53 -5.34 -36.23
N ARG A 1089 -15.96 -5.35 -37.45
CA ARG A 1089 -15.65 -4.12 -38.18
C ARG A 1089 -16.90 -3.29 -38.43
N HIS A 1090 -18.01 -3.94 -38.77
CA HIS A 1090 -19.28 -3.28 -39.03
C HIS A 1090 -19.90 -2.71 -37.75
N PHE A 1091 -19.83 -3.43 -36.63
CA PHE A 1091 -20.23 -2.91 -35.32
C PHE A 1091 -19.52 -1.59 -34.98
N TRP A 1092 -18.19 -1.55 -35.11
CA TRP A 1092 -17.41 -0.35 -34.83
C TRP A 1092 -17.67 0.78 -35.82
N SER A 1093 -17.81 0.47 -37.10
CA SER A 1093 -18.16 1.47 -38.12
C SER A 1093 -19.53 2.10 -37.87
N ILE A 1094 -20.53 1.31 -37.44
CA ILE A 1094 -21.83 1.83 -37.05
C ILE A 1094 -21.67 2.73 -35.82
N LEU A 1095 -20.96 2.28 -34.78
CA LEU A 1095 -20.78 3.03 -33.54
C LEU A 1095 -20.07 4.37 -33.77
N GLU A 1096 -19.06 4.40 -34.64
CA GLU A 1096 -18.36 5.61 -35.06
C GLU A 1096 -19.28 6.59 -35.82
N SER A 1097 -20.26 6.07 -36.57
CA SER A 1097 -21.27 6.89 -37.25
C SER A 1097 -22.43 7.37 -36.36
N MET A 1098 -22.56 6.83 -35.13
CA MET A 1098 -23.60 7.25 -34.20
C MET A 1098 -23.28 8.62 -33.58
N SER A 1099 -24.32 9.42 -33.32
CA SER A 1099 -24.21 10.63 -32.49
C SER A 1099 -23.86 10.28 -31.05
N ASP A 1100 -23.23 11.21 -30.32
CA ASP A 1100 -22.86 11.06 -28.90
C ASP A 1100 -24.05 10.60 -28.02
N GLU A 1101 -25.26 11.11 -28.28
CA GLU A 1101 -26.50 10.70 -27.63
C GLU A 1101 -26.78 9.19 -27.80
N ASN A 1102 -26.57 8.65 -28.99
CA ASN A 1102 -26.80 7.24 -29.29
C ASN A 1102 -25.66 6.36 -28.80
N GLN A 1103 -24.42 6.87 -28.79
CA GLN A 1103 -23.29 6.20 -28.14
C GLN A 1103 -23.54 6.08 -26.63
N LYS A 1104 -24.04 7.12 -25.98
CA LYS A 1104 -24.46 7.10 -24.57
C LYS A 1104 -25.59 6.11 -24.33
N ARG A 1105 -26.60 6.05 -25.21
CA ARG A 1105 -27.67 5.03 -25.11
C ARG A 1105 -27.14 3.61 -25.25
N LEU A 1106 -26.18 3.37 -26.14
CA LEU A 1106 -25.51 2.08 -26.24
C LEU A 1106 -24.72 1.80 -24.95
N LEU A 1107 -24.02 2.79 -24.41
CA LEU A 1107 -23.29 2.65 -23.17
C LEU A 1107 -24.23 2.29 -22.00
N THR A 1108 -25.39 2.95 -21.89
CA THR A 1108 -26.43 2.60 -20.91
C THR A 1108 -26.95 1.19 -21.14
N PHE A 1109 -27.17 0.81 -22.40
CA PHE A 1109 -27.63 -0.52 -22.76
C PHE A 1109 -26.63 -1.62 -22.34
N VAL A 1110 -25.33 -1.37 -22.48
CA VAL A 1110 -24.29 -2.37 -22.21
C VAL A 1110 -23.83 -2.36 -20.74
N THR A 1111 -23.77 -1.19 -20.12
CA THR A 1111 -23.15 -0.99 -18.79
C THR A 1111 -24.13 -0.69 -17.66
N GLY A 1112 -25.37 -0.34 -18.00
CA GLY A 1112 -26.35 0.21 -17.06
C GLY A 1112 -26.15 1.69 -16.72
N SER A 1113 -25.13 2.35 -17.28
CA SER A 1113 -24.85 3.78 -17.09
C SER A 1113 -24.51 4.47 -18.43
N ASP A 1114 -24.86 5.74 -18.58
CA ASP A 1114 -24.41 6.57 -19.71
C ASP A 1114 -23.02 7.21 -19.47
N LYS A 1115 -22.35 6.85 -18.37
CA LYS A 1115 -21.05 7.39 -17.94
C LYS A 1115 -19.93 6.38 -18.11
N ILE A 1116 -18.73 6.87 -18.41
CA ILE A 1116 -17.51 6.06 -18.43
C ILE A 1116 -16.87 6.06 -17.03
N PRO A 1117 -15.96 5.11 -16.71
CA PRO A 1117 -15.21 5.13 -15.46
C PRO A 1117 -14.43 6.44 -15.27
N SER A 1118 -14.20 6.82 -14.02
CA SER A 1118 -13.44 8.01 -13.62
C SER A 1118 -11.99 8.03 -14.13
N THR A 1119 -11.44 6.88 -14.54
CA THR A 1119 -10.10 6.72 -15.10
C THR A 1119 -10.07 6.74 -16.63
N GLY A 1120 -11.20 7.06 -17.27
CA GLY A 1120 -11.33 7.18 -18.73
C GLY A 1120 -11.67 5.87 -19.44
N THR A 1121 -11.84 5.97 -20.76
CA THR A 1121 -12.34 4.89 -21.61
C THR A 1121 -11.38 3.70 -21.67
N ALA A 1122 -10.06 3.95 -21.65
CA ALA A 1122 -9.02 2.92 -21.66
C ALA A 1122 -9.01 1.97 -20.46
N ASN A 1123 -9.77 2.25 -19.39
CA ASN A 1123 -9.87 1.35 -18.23
C ASN A 1123 -11.22 0.64 -18.14
N MET A 1124 -12.04 0.72 -19.19
CA MET A 1124 -13.29 -0.02 -19.31
C MET A 1124 -13.03 -1.48 -19.69
N SER A 1125 -13.79 -2.41 -19.08
CA SER A 1125 -13.83 -3.80 -19.54
C SER A 1125 -14.97 -3.96 -20.55
N PHE A 1126 -14.68 -3.85 -21.85
CA PHE A 1126 -15.67 -4.03 -22.92
C PHE A 1126 -15.49 -5.39 -23.59
N LYS A 1127 -16.55 -6.15 -23.82
CA LYS A 1127 -16.47 -7.52 -24.35
C LYS A 1127 -17.54 -7.80 -25.39
N ILE A 1128 -17.17 -8.47 -26.48
CA ILE A 1128 -18.12 -8.87 -27.53
C ILE A 1128 -18.06 -10.38 -27.67
N THR A 1129 -19.21 -11.04 -27.48
CA THR A 1129 -19.31 -12.50 -27.44
C THR A 1129 -20.15 -13.03 -28.60
N TYR A 1130 -19.70 -14.11 -29.22
CA TYR A 1130 -20.46 -14.79 -30.26
C TYR A 1130 -21.69 -15.49 -29.68
N ALA A 1131 -22.87 -15.20 -30.23
CA ALA A 1131 -24.15 -15.67 -29.70
C ALA A 1131 -24.85 -16.76 -30.54
N GLY A 1132 -24.20 -17.22 -31.61
CA GLY A 1132 -24.75 -18.21 -32.55
C GLY A 1132 -25.03 -17.65 -33.94
N GLU A 1133 -25.72 -18.46 -34.75
CA GLU A 1133 -26.08 -18.12 -36.13
C GLU A 1133 -27.12 -16.99 -36.22
N ASP A 1134 -27.26 -16.41 -37.41
CA ASP A 1134 -28.21 -15.33 -37.69
C ASP A 1134 -29.63 -15.67 -37.25
N CYS A 1135 -30.28 -14.73 -36.57
CA CYS A 1135 -31.68 -14.87 -36.17
C CYS A 1135 -32.36 -13.50 -36.05
N GLU A 1136 -33.68 -13.45 -36.22
CA GLU A 1136 -34.48 -12.21 -36.06
C GLU A 1136 -34.59 -11.74 -34.59
N ARG A 1137 -33.85 -12.34 -33.66
CA ARG A 1137 -33.84 -11.90 -32.26
C ARG A 1137 -32.98 -10.65 -32.17
N HIS A 1138 -33.55 -9.59 -31.60
CA HIS A 1138 -32.76 -8.45 -31.14
C HIS A 1138 -31.62 -8.94 -30.23
N VAL A 1139 -30.50 -8.20 -30.23
CA VAL A 1139 -29.37 -8.43 -29.32
C VAL A 1139 -29.93 -8.55 -27.90
N ALA A 1140 -29.98 -9.78 -27.40
CA ALA A 1140 -30.59 -10.10 -26.12
C ALA A 1140 -29.49 -10.24 -25.09
N LEU A 1141 -29.51 -9.39 -24.07
CA LEU A 1141 -28.70 -9.55 -22.89
C LEU A 1141 -29.20 -10.79 -22.13
N ARG A 1142 -28.59 -11.95 -22.36
CA ARG A 1142 -28.75 -13.08 -21.45
C ARG A 1142 -28.02 -12.73 -20.16
N SER A 1143 -28.66 -12.09 -19.18
CA SER A 1143 -28.17 -12.01 -17.78
C SER A 1143 -26.72 -11.50 -17.54
N TYR A 1144 -26.06 -10.85 -18.52
CA TYR A 1144 -24.63 -10.47 -18.45
C TYR A 1144 -24.34 -8.97 -18.28
N VAL A 1145 -25.32 -8.05 -18.30
CA VAL A 1145 -25.13 -6.59 -18.02
C VAL A 1145 -24.47 -6.33 -16.66
N LEU A 1146 -24.50 -7.35 -15.82
CA LEU A 1146 -24.40 -7.27 -14.38
C LEU A 1146 -23.14 -8.04 -13.90
N GLN A 1147 -22.59 -8.99 -14.67
CA GLN A 1147 -21.23 -9.46 -14.41
C GLN A 1147 -20.23 -8.34 -14.75
N SER A 1148 -19.09 -8.29 -14.09
CA SER A 1148 -18.01 -7.31 -14.36
C SER A 1148 -17.44 -7.35 -15.79
N ASP A 1149 -18.02 -8.19 -16.66
CA ASP A 1149 -17.68 -8.44 -18.05
C ASP A 1149 -18.82 -7.89 -18.95
N MET A 1150 -18.62 -6.74 -19.57
CA MET A 1150 -19.59 -6.12 -20.47
C MET A 1150 -19.74 -6.93 -21.76
N SER A 1151 -20.62 -7.92 -21.84
CA SER A 1151 -20.68 -8.83 -23.00
C SER A 1151 -21.83 -8.51 -23.95
N ILE A 1152 -21.51 -8.11 -25.19
CA ILE A 1152 -22.49 -7.94 -26.28
C ILE A 1152 -22.59 -9.23 -27.10
N PRO A 1153 -23.73 -9.92 -27.10
CA PRO A 1153 -23.97 -11.05 -27.99
C PRO A 1153 -24.24 -10.57 -29.43
N ILE A 1154 -23.42 -10.97 -30.41
CA ILE A 1154 -23.66 -10.66 -31.84
C ILE A 1154 -23.73 -11.95 -32.67
N SER A 1155 -24.66 -12.01 -33.63
CA SER A 1155 -24.79 -13.10 -34.63
C SER A 1155 -24.15 -12.70 -35.98
N LEU A 1156 -23.70 -13.69 -36.74
CA LEU A 1156 -23.11 -13.48 -38.08
C LEU A 1156 -24.18 -13.14 -39.11
N ALA A 1157 -24.12 -11.95 -39.72
CA ALA A 1157 -24.84 -11.64 -40.94
C ALA A 1157 -24.20 -12.40 -42.11
N ALA A 1158 -24.60 -13.65 -42.34
CA ALA A 1158 -24.24 -14.40 -43.53
C ALA A 1158 -25.40 -14.36 -44.53
N LYS A 1159 -25.47 -13.30 -45.34
CA LYS A 1159 -26.05 -13.41 -46.69
C LYS A 1159 -25.04 -12.92 -47.71
N ALA A 1160 -24.22 -13.86 -48.16
CA ALA A 1160 -23.74 -13.88 -49.53
C ALA A 1160 -24.97 -13.84 -50.46
N ARG A 1161 -25.19 -12.71 -51.13
CA ARG A 1161 -25.90 -12.67 -52.42
C ARG A 1161 -25.19 -11.66 -53.32
N ALA A 1162 -24.38 -12.25 -54.22
CA ALA A 1162 -23.87 -11.76 -55.50
C ALA A 1162 -23.17 -10.39 -55.53
#